data_AF-A0A654INE5-F1
#
_entry.id   AF-A0A654INE5-F1
#
_cell.length_a   1.000
_cell.length_b   1.000
_cell.length_c   1.000
_cell.angle_alpha   90.00
_cell.angle_beta   90.00
_cell.angle_gamma   90.00
#
_symmetry.space_group_name_H-M   'P 1'
#
loop_
_entity.id
_entity.type
_entity.pdbx_description
1 polymer ?
#
loop_
_entity_poly.entity_id
_entity_poly.type
_entity_poly.pdbx_seq_one_letter_code
_entity_poly.pdbx_strand_id
1 'polypeptide(L)'
;MIKKKLFIPLLSTLVIVPALAVVSCKNPMSNTQNLKEKIYLNYSLKTENEKKEFENYNQINMLSEINQYFTKHDHSDELVKFTTPGASGETVEFNNIMKNNYASKYMKFDEVKFKEIIKDKFNLSDSFLNRLKFEVDYTNISRDYGNNFDIIFPIRVKLPLVGHNNFKYQDGLFIEQTFNFKVKNVKASGFEYIDTTKIKPIHDELVKLKEKNNFTATVKSVSEETKKLVDEWGIHELDSKQLGSIFEVKTEEFDKLIKDKKSTGIESKITITDVDLSDPSLSISEGFLKVRLAVKDNSDKNPTEAGVTVWVKFEFDKKDPFWKQLKLDESIKVNTVKFTETNTDFTQLNKSNLLVKSQSKFIKEINVESIDKTSDYRNSGLLLKVLTDESENNVVKLHKKIGVGKYTDLYTSEFTKNNIQAPNFATEKLTQENLKSINKDFFKQFDSELFSGGYARSRGFYGEKVKTPKFMHIGEDYIANDFQPVVMPYDGEIIAAYELTTNVPFESVGTVLVAKIPVDNLSWSPKEKEIYLNDNKNHIYVSFLHLDAQRTLNNASLGWSAETAQLGDKRTVKVVKSVTPQNPKKFSKGTVIGYLGNNASNGGWMSHAHINLYTNRPSYLSENYFSSKTTRTPLDDKRVQSYTASISNGKFSTIGNIGVEQKIVGQVYKVDPKTGVEDKKMKLSEIPLYLNGLSMLGFEKTKGYANPNLMYKLRDDRTVSFSVKEVNKL
;
A
#
# COMPACT_ATOMS: atom_id res chain seq x y z
N MET A 1 -31.62 86.67 -33.13
CA MET A 1 -30.26 86.48 -32.58
C MET A 1 -30.22 85.17 -31.82
N ILE A 2 -29.56 84.17 -32.39
CA ILE A 2 -29.50 82.77 -31.96
C ILE A 2 -28.27 82.62 -31.05
N LYS A 3 -28.43 82.11 -29.82
CA LYS A 3 -27.32 81.73 -28.93
C LYS A 3 -27.28 80.22 -28.75
N LYS A 4 -26.21 79.62 -29.29
CA LYS A 4 -25.81 78.22 -29.12
C LYS A 4 -25.52 77.93 -27.65
N LYS A 5 -26.04 76.82 -27.12
CA LYS A 5 -25.53 76.16 -25.91
C LYS A 5 -25.09 74.75 -26.27
N LEU A 6 -23.87 74.43 -25.86
CA LEU A 6 -23.11 73.23 -26.18
C LEU A 6 -23.64 72.04 -25.38
N PHE A 7 -23.90 70.95 -26.07
CA PHE A 7 -24.22 69.62 -25.53
C PHE A 7 -22.93 68.90 -25.15
N ILE A 8 -22.83 68.39 -23.92
CA ILE A 8 -21.93 67.29 -23.55
C ILE A 8 -22.79 66.27 -22.78
N PRO A 9 -22.95 65.03 -23.27
CA PRO A 9 -23.64 63.97 -22.53
C PRO A 9 -22.70 63.38 -21.47
N LEU A 10 -23.18 63.31 -20.23
CA LEU A 10 -22.56 62.51 -19.18
C LEU A 10 -22.64 61.02 -19.56
N LEU A 11 -21.49 60.39 -19.82
CA LEU A 11 -21.35 58.94 -19.69
C LEU A 11 -21.37 58.59 -18.20
N SER A 12 -22.48 58.03 -17.74
CA SER A 12 -22.52 57.30 -16.46
C SER A 12 -21.76 55.99 -16.60
N THR A 13 -20.65 55.86 -15.89
CA THR A 13 -19.94 54.60 -15.67
C THR A 13 -20.86 53.61 -14.95
N LEU A 14 -21.38 52.62 -15.67
CA LEU A 14 -21.96 51.42 -15.07
C LEU A 14 -20.82 50.63 -14.42
N VAL A 15 -20.81 50.62 -13.08
CA VAL A 15 -20.04 49.65 -12.30
C VAL A 15 -20.68 48.28 -12.55
N ILE A 16 -20.05 47.47 -13.40
CA ILE A 16 -20.38 46.06 -13.55
C ILE A 16 -19.85 45.36 -12.30
N VAL A 17 -20.73 45.17 -11.31
CA VAL A 17 -20.50 44.17 -10.27
C VAL A 17 -20.65 42.82 -10.95
N PRO A 18 -19.62 41.96 -10.97
CA PRO A 18 -19.82 40.58 -11.41
C PRO A 18 -20.68 39.92 -10.32
N ALA A 19 -21.94 39.65 -10.66
CA ALA A 19 -22.73 38.72 -9.89
C ALA A 19 -21.95 37.40 -9.85
N LEU A 20 -21.42 37.08 -8.67
CA LEU A 20 -20.96 35.74 -8.30
C LEU A 20 -22.17 34.82 -8.43
N ALA A 21 -22.38 34.31 -9.65
CA ALA A 21 -23.15 33.11 -9.85
C ALA A 21 -22.35 31.98 -9.22
N VAL A 22 -22.55 31.77 -7.92
CA VAL A 22 -22.28 30.50 -7.27
C VAL A 22 -23.25 29.52 -7.92
N VAL A 23 -22.85 28.97 -9.06
CA VAL A 23 -23.48 27.80 -9.66
C VAL A 23 -23.04 26.61 -8.80
N SER A 24 -23.63 26.54 -7.62
CA SER A 24 -23.76 25.30 -6.86
C SER A 24 -24.67 24.40 -7.69
N CYS A 25 -24.10 23.67 -8.66
CA CYS A 25 -24.72 22.46 -9.14
C CYS A 25 -24.66 21.43 -7.99
N LYS A 26 -25.57 21.58 -7.02
CA LYS A 26 -25.95 20.47 -6.15
C LYS A 26 -26.35 19.33 -7.07
N ASN A 27 -25.69 18.18 -6.89
CA ASN A 27 -26.10 16.91 -7.48
C ASN A 27 -27.62 16.78 -7.40
N PRO A 28 -28.33 16.43 -8.48
CA PRO A 28 -29.74 16.08 -8.41
C PRO A 28 -29.87 14.68 -7.78
N MET A 29 -29.62 14.57 -6.47
CA MET A 29 -30.16 13.48 -5.66
C MET A 29 -31.48 13.96 -5.05
N SER A 30 -32.47 14.20 -5.92
CA SER A 30 -33.87 14.32 -5.52
C SER A 30 -34.71 13.45 -6.45
N ASN A 31 -34.41 12.15 -6.44
CA ASN A 31 -35.35 11.09 -6.77
C ASN A 31 -34.99 9.91 -5.85
N THR A 32 -35.40 10.00 -4.59
CA THR A 32 -35.42 8.89 -3.64
C THR A 32 -36.44 7.85 -4.09
N GLN A 33 -36.13 7.11 -5.15
CA GLN A 33 -36.48 5.69 -5.13
C GLN A 33 -35.72 5.07 -3.96
N ASN A 34 -36.36 4.21 -3.18
CA ASN A 34 -35.76 3.49 -2.06
C ASN A 34 -34.57 2.63 -2.55
N LEU A 35 -33.41 3.24 -2.75
CA LEU A 35 -32.17 2.55 -3.09
C LEU A 35 -31.73 1.77 -1.85
N LYS A 36 -31.86 0.45 -1.92
CA LYS A 36 -31.49 -0.48 -0.85
C LYS A 36 -30.02 -0.89 -0.95
N GLU A 37 -29.51 -1.39 0.16
CA GLU A 37 -28.30 -2.19 0.22
C GLU A 37 -28.37 -3.36 -0.76
N LYS A 38 -27.22 -3.76 -1.29
CA LYS A 38 -27.10 -4.97 -2.10
C LYS A 38 -26.61 -6.12 -1.22
N ILE A 39 -27.41 -7.17 -1.11
CA ILE A 39 -27.10 -8.34 -0.30
C ILE A 39 -26.98 -9.54 -1.23
N TYR A 40 -25.85 -10.24 -1.13
CA TYR A 40 -25.61 -11.45 -1.90
C TYR A 40 -25.13 -12.58 -0.98
N LEU A 41 -25.83 -13.71 -1.06
CA LEU A 41 -25.56 -14.93 -0.31
C LEU A 41 -25.23 -16.07 -1.28
N ASN A 42 -24.22 -16.89 -0.95
CA ASN A 42 -23.90 -18.13 -1.66
C ASN A 42 -23.84 -18.00 -3.21
N TYR A 43 -23.31 -16.88 -3.71
CA TYR A 43 -23.34 -16.37 -5.10
C TYR A 43 -23.71 -17.39 -6.19
N SER A 44 -25.01 -17.60 -6.36
CA SER A 44 -25.59 -18.45 -7.39
C SER A 44 -26.02 -17.60 -8.59
N LEU A 45 -25.06 -16.90 -9.22
CA LEU A 45 -25.31 -16.00 -10.36
C LEU A 45 -25.54 -16.82 -11.64
N LYS A 46 -26.80 -16.98 -12.08
CA LYS A 46 -27.17 -17.90 -13.16
C LYS A 46 -27.16 -17.24 -14.53
N THR A 47 -27.51 -15.96 -14.60
CA THR A 47 -27.62 -15.20 -15.85
C THR A 47 -26.47 -14.22 -16.02
N GLU A 48 -26.14 -13.88 -17.27
CA GLU A 48 -25.14 -12.84 -17.57
C GLU A 48 -25.52 -11.46 -17.01
N ASN A 49 -26.81 -11.16 -16.87
CA ASN A 49 -27.25 -9.90 -16.27
C ASN A 49 -27.02 -9.88 -14.76
N GLU A 50 -27.30 -10.98 -14.05
CA GLU A 50 -27.01 -11.11 -12.62
C GLU A 50 -25.50 -10.99 -12.34
N LYS A 51 -24.67 -11.62 -13.18
CA LYS A 51 -23.20 -11.48 -13.09
C LYS A 51 -22.76 -10.04 -13.26
N LYS A 52 -23.19 -9.38 -14.33
CA LYS A 52 -22.87 -7.97 -14.60
C LYS A 52 -23.32 -7.04 -13.48
N GLU A 53 -24.50 -7.29 -12.91
CA GLU A 53 -24.98 -6.50 -11.78
C GLU A 53 -24.05 -6.66 -10.59
N PHE A 54 -23.80 -7.89 -10.14
CA PHE A 54 -22.88 -8.18 -9.05
C PHE A 54 -21.50 -7.56 -9.28
N GLU A 55 -20.92 -7.76 -10.46
CA GLU A 55 -19.62 -7.22 -10.86
C GLU A 55 -19.58 -5.70 -10.78
N ASN A 56 -20.62 -5.01 -11.27
CA ASN A 56 -20.65 -3.55 -11.26
C ASN A 56 -20.82 -2.97 -9.84
N TYR A 57 -21.56 -3.64 -8.95
CA TYR A 57 -21.64 -3.22 -7.54
C TYR A 57 -20.39 -3.59 -6.75
N ASN A 58 -19.70 -4.68 -7.11
CA ASN A 58 -18.50 -5.15 -6.41
C ASN A 58 -17.19 -4.66 -7.04
N GLN A 59 -17.24 -3.91 -8.14
CA GLN A 59 -16.08 -3.67 -9.01
C GLN A 59 -14.85 -3.12 -8.27
N ILE A 60 -15.02 -2.26 -7.26
CA ILE A 60 -13.90 -1.70 -6.49
C ILE A 60 -13.20 -2.73 -5.58
N ASN A 61 -13.84 -3.85 -5.28
CA ASN A 61 -13.32 -4.93 -4.43
C ASN A 61 -12.89 -6.17 -5.24
N MET A 62 -13.36 -6.32 -6.47
CA MET A 62 -13.18 -7.53 -7.29
C MET A 62 -11.73 -7.96 -7.44
N LEU A 63 -10.81 -7.03 -7.76
CA LEU A 63 -9.40 -7.41 -7.97
C LEU A 63 -8.71 -7.85 -6.67
N SER A 64 -9.08 -7.26 -5.53
CA SER A 64 -8.55 -7.66 -4.23
C SER A 64 -9.03 -9.07 -3.85
N GLU A 65 -10.30 -9.39 -4.11
CA GLU A 65 -10.86 -10.75 -3.92
C GLU A 65 -10.19 -11.79 -4.82
N ILE A 66 -9.92 -11.44 -6.08
CA ILE A 66 -9.17 -12.29 -7.01
C ILE A 66 -7.73 -12.49 -6.50
N ASN A 67 -7.09 -11.44 -5.97
CA ASN A 67 -5.74 -11.55 -5.42
C ASN A 67 -5.69 -12.48 -4.20
N GLN A 68 -6.68 -12.40 -3.30
CA GLN A 68 -6.80 -13.34 -2.18
C GLN A 68 -6.80 -14.81 -2.66
N TYR A 69 -7.47 -15.14 -3.76
CA TYR A 69 -7.42 -16.48 -4.35
C TYR A 69 -6.01 -16.89 -4.78
N PHE A 70 -5.30 -16.04 -5.54
CA PHE A 70 -3.95 -16.34 -6.02
C PHE A 70 -2.89 -16.38 -4.90
N THR A 71 -3.12 -15.71 -3.77
CA THR A 71 -2.24 -15.87 -2.59
C THR A 71 -2.39 -17.23 -1.92
N LYS A 72 -3.52 -17.93 -2.12
CA LYS A 72 -3.79 -19.28 -1.61
C LYS A 72 -3.44 -20.38 -2.61
N HIS A 73 -3.54 -20.09 -3.91
CA HIS A 73 -3.37 -21.06 -4.99
C HIS A 73 -2.25 -20.63 -5.95
N ASP A 74 -1.15 -21.39 -5.97
CA ASP A 74 -0.01 -21.10 -6.84
C ASP A 74 -0.28 -21.57 -8.28
N HIS A 75 -0.52 -20.61 -9.17
CA HIS A 75 -0.66 -20.82 -10.62
C HIS A 75 0.55 -20.30 -11.41
N SER A 76 1.68 -20.06 -10.75
CA SER A 76 2.77 -19.29 -11.36
C SER A 76 3.37 -19.95 -12.60
N ASP A 77 3.54 -21.28 -12.59
CA ASP A 77 4.09 -22.04 -13.73
C ASP A 77 3.17 -22.04 -14.95
N GLU A 78 1.85 -21.89 -14.74
CA GLU A 78 0.86 -21.79 -15.81
C GLU A 78 0.82 -20.39 -16.43
N LEU A 79 1.20 -19.37 -15.66
CA LEU A 79 0.98 -17.96 -15.97
C LEU A 79 2.22 -17.19 -16.40
N VAL A 80 3.40 -17.50 -15.87
CA VAL A 80 4.66 -16.82 -16.23
C VAL A 80 5.60 -17.81 -16.92
N LYS A 81 5.90 -17.57 -18.20
CA LYS A 81 6.65 -18.51 -19.03
C LYS A 81 7.83 -17.84 -19.72
N PHE A 82 8.94 -18.57 -19.84
CA PHE A 82 10.01 -18.20 -20.77
C PHE A 82 9.54 -18.45 -22.20
N THR A 83 9.88 -17.55 -23.13
CA THR A 83 9.48 -17.65 -24.54
C THR A 83 10.48 -18.42 -25.39
N THR A 84 11.69 -18.67 -24.86
CA THR A 84 12.78 -19.36 -25.57
C THR A 84 12.86 -20.83 -25.14
N PRO A 85 12.87 -21.79 -26.08
CA PRO A 85 13.09 -23.19 -25.76
C PRO A 85 14.44 -23.42 -25.05
N GLY A 86 14.39 -24.12 -23.91
CA GLY A 86 15.56 -24.39 -23.07
C GLY A 86 15.96 -23.25 -22.13
N ALA A 87 15.25 -22.12 -22.13
CA ALA A 87 15.34 -21.12 -21.06
C ALA A 87 14.40 -21.51 -19.90
N SER A 88 14.90 -21.45 -18.67
CA SER A 88 14.11 -21.66 -17.45
C SER A 88 14.71 -20.86 -16.29
N GLY A 89 14.06 -20.89 -15.12
CA GLY A 89 14.68 -20.34 -13.91
C GLY A 89 16.05 -20.95 -13.65
N GLU A 90 16.21 -22.25 -13.85
CA GLU A 90 17.45 -22.96 -13.55
C GLU A 90 18.61 -22.59 -14.50
N THR A 91 18.31 -22.09 -15.71
CA THR A 91 19.34 -21.72 -16.70
C THR A 91 19.72 -20.24 -16.67
N VAL A 92 18.87 -19.36 -16.14
CA VAL A 92 19.04 -17.91 -16.21
C VAL A 92 19.28 -17.32 -14.81
N GLU A 93 20.36 -16.55 -14.66
CA GLU A 93 20.65 -15.86 -13.40
C GLU A 93 19.71 -14.67 -13.19
N PHE A 94 19.30 -14.43 -11.93
CA PHE A 94 18.44 -13.28 -11.58
C PHE A 94 19.02 -11.94 -12.07
N ASN A 95 20.33 -11.73 -11.91
CA ASN A 95 21.00 -10.53 -12.40
C ASN A 95 20.90 -10.34 -13.92
N ASN A 96 20.78 -11.42 -14.70
CA ASN A 96 20.59 -11.36 -16.14
C ASN A 96 19.13 -11.05 -16.49
N ILE A 97 18.16 -11.61 -15.76
CA ILE A 97 16.74 -11.24 -15.88
C ILE A 97 16.55 -9.73 -15.67
N MET A 98 17.29 -9.18 -14.69
CA MET A 98 17.22 -7.77 -14.30
C MET A 98 18.04 -6.80 -15.19
N LYS A 99 18.63 -7.27 -16.29
CA LYS A 99 19.47 -6.47 -17.21
C LYS A 99 19.05 -6.63 -18.66
N ASN A 100 19.56 -5.76 -19.52
CA ASN A 100 19.47 -5.86 -20.99
C ASN A 100 18.03 -6.08 -21.53
N ASN A 101 17.02 -5.61 -20.79
CA ASN A 101 15.60 -5.82 -21.09
C ASN A 101 15.20 -7.31 -21.18
N TYR A 102 15.96 -8.23 -20.56
CA TYR A 102 15.78 -9.68 -20.70
C TYR A 102 14.35 -10.13 -20.38
N ALA A 103 13.83 -9.77 -19.20
CA ALA A 103 12.48 -10.14 -18.76
C ALA A 103 11.41 -9.71 -19.77
N SER A 104 11.51 -8.48 -20.29
CA SER A 104 10.55 -7.96 -21.28
C SER A 104 10.63 -8.64 -22.66
N LYS A 105 11.80 -9.21 -23.01
CA LYS A 105 12.04 -9.85 -24.32
C LYS A 105 11.75 -11.35 -24.30
N TYR A 106 12.07 -12.01 -23.19
CA TYR A 106 12.16 -13.48 -23.13
C TYR A 106 11.24 -14.11 -22.09
N MET A 107 10.42 -13.33 -21.39
CA MET A 107 9.41 -13.82 -20.46
C MET A 107 8.05 -13.21 -20.81
N LYS A 108 6.97 -13.98 -20.64
CA LYS A 108 5.61 -13.53 -20.90
C LYS A 108 4.67 -13.93 -19.77
N PHE A 109 3.66 -13.08 -19.56
CA PHE A 109 2.49 -13.40 -18.75
C PHE A 109 1.34 -13.88 -19.65
N ASP A 110 0.67 -14.96 -19.26
CA ASP A 110 -0.42 -15.59 -20.01
C ASP A 110 -1.78 -14.99 -19.58
N GLU A 111 -2.12 -13.83 -20.17
CA GLU A 111 -3.36 -13.10 -19.85
C GLU A 111 -4.62 -13.92 -20.14
N VAL A 112 -4.60 -14.76 -21.18
CA VAL A 112 -5.73 -15.61 -21.55
C VAL A 112 -5.95 -16.66 -20.47
N LYS A 113 -4.88 -17.37 -20.06
CA LYS A 113 -4.97 -18.36 -18.99
C LYS A 113 -5.39 -17.73 -17.66
N PHE A 114 -4.91 -16.53 -17.35
CA PHE A 114 -5.38 -15.80 -16.16
C PHE A 114 -6.89 -15.54 -16.21
N LYS A 115 -7.40 -15.03 -17.34
CA LYS A 115 -8.83 -14.77 -17.54
C LYS A 115 -9.66 -16.06 -17.43
N GLU A 116 -9.19 -17.16 -17.98
CA GLU A 116 -9.83 -18.48 -17.85
C GLU A 116 -9.96 -18.92 -16.39
N ILE A 117 -8.86 -18.85 -15.62
CA ILE A 117 -8.85 -19.23 -14.20
C ILE A 117 -9.86 -18.40 -13.41
N ILE A 118 -9.84 -17.08 -13.55
CA ILE A 118 -10.75 -16.22 -12.76
C ILE A 118 -12.20 -16.33 -13.23
N LYS A 119 -12.45 -16.61 -14.52
CA LYS A 119 -13.79 -16.87 -15.04
C LYS A 119 -14.40 -18.11 -14.37
N ASP A 120 -13.64 -19.19 -14.31
CA ASP A 120 -14.05 -20.44 -13.67
C ASP A 120 -14.28 -20.26 -12.16
N LYS A 121 -13.32 -19.64 -11.46
CA LYS A 121 -13.34 -19.56 -10.00
C LYS A 121 -14.35 -18.55 -9.45
N PHE A 122 -14.60 -17.46 -10.16
CA PHE A 122 -15.48 -16.39 -9.70
C PHE A 122 -16.78 -16.28 -10.51
N ASN A 123 -17.01 -17.15 -11.50
CA ASN A 123 -18.19 -17.17 -12.36
C ASN A 123 -18.45 -15.80 -13.03
N LEU A 124 -17.41 -15.21 -13.61
CA LEU A 124 -17.43 -13.85 -14.17
C LEU A 124 -17.94 -13.80 -15.61
N SER A 125 -18.51 -12.65 -15.98
CA SER A 125 -18.98 -12.34 -17.33
C SER A 125 -17.81 -12.02 -18.27
N ASP A 126 -17.98 -12.31 -19.57
CA ASP A 126 -16.98 -11.93 -20.58
C ASP A 126 -16.81 -10.40 -20.67
N SER A 127 -17.87 -9.65 -20.34
CA SER A 127 -17.82 -8.19 -20.30
C SER A 127 -16.85 -7.67 -19.24
N PHE A 128 -16.77 -8.32 -18.07
CA PHE A 128 -15.79 -7.98 -17.04
C PHE A 128 -14.38 -8.32 -17.50
N LEU A 129 -14.16 -9.53 -18.01
CA LEU A 129 -12.84 -10.03 -18.41
C LEU A 129 -12.23 -9.21 -19.55
N ASN A 130 -13.06 -8.70 -20.46
CA ASN A 130 -12.63 -7.86 -21.59
C ASN A 130 -12.18 -6.45 -21.15
N ARG A 131 -12.57 -6.00 -19.95
CA ARG A 131 -12.13 -4.69 -19.41
C ARG A 131 -10.75 -4.75 -18.76
N LEU A 132 -10.30 -5.93 -18.35
CA LEU A 132 -9.02 -6.09 -17.65
C LEU A 132 -7.84 -5.74 -18.56
N LYS A 133 -6.95 -4.89 -18.05
CA LYS A 133 -5.66 -4.53 -18.69
C LYS A 133 -4.51 -5.00 -17.82
N PHE A 134 -3.44 -5.48 -18.43
CA PHE A 134 -2.30 -6.09 -17.73
C PHE A 134 -1.01 -5.34 -18.03
N GLU A 135 -0.15 -5.21 -17.03
CA GLU A 135 1.19 -4.66 -17.18
C GLU A 135 2.16 -5.31 -16.20
N VAL A 136 3.30 -5.80 -16.70
CA VAL A 136 4.38 -6.28 -15.82
C VAL A 136 5.04 -5.08 -15.13
N ASP A 137 5.20 -5.14 -13.81
CA ASP A 137 6.02 -4.17 -13.08
C ASP A 137 7.48 -4.62 -13.04
N TYR A 138 8.18 -4.47 -14.17
CA TYR A 138 9.56 -4.92 -14.30
C TYR A 138 10.51 -4.32 -13.27
N THR A 139 10.22 -3.14 -12.74
CA THR A 139 11.12 -2.47 -11.78
C THR A 139 11.08 -3.16 -10.41
N ASN A 140 9.94 -3.72 -10.04
CA ASN A 140 9.73 -4.39 -8.76
C ASN A 140 9.90 -5.92 -8.82
N ILE A 141 10.40 -6.49 -9.93
CA ILE A 141 10.87 -7.89 -9.93
C ILE A 141 12.00 -8.04 -8.90
N SER A 142 11.87 -9.00 -7.99
CA SER A 142 12.81 -9.22 -6.89
C SER A 142 12.96 -10.70 -6.57
N ARG A 143 13.98 -11.07 -5.80
CA ARG A 143 14.02 -12.36 -5.12
C ARG A 143 12.83 -12.49 -4.17
N ASP A 144 12.29 -13.70 -4.07
CA ASP A 144 11.32 -14.04 -3.04
C ASP A 144 12.06 -14.22 -1.69
N TYR A 145 11.70 -13.43 -0.68
CA TYR A 145 12.32 -13.55 0.64
C TYR A 145 11.72 -14.68 1.48
N GLY A 146 10.58 -15.24 1.09
CA GLY A 146 10.04 -16.48 1.60
C GLY A 146 10.74 -17.72 1.03
N ASN A 147 11.29 -17.65 -0.19
CA ASN A 147 12.04 -18.71 -0.87
C ASN A 147 13.16 -18.12 -1.74
N ASN A 148 14.40 -18.05 -1.24
CA ASN A 148 15.43 -17.22 -1.89
C ASN A 148 15.89 -17.68 -3.28
N PHE A 149 15.59 -18.91 -3.70
CA PHE A 149 15.86 -19.40 -5.05
C PHE A 149 14.73 -19.09 -6.04
N ASP A 150 13.62 -18.49 -5.62
CA ASP A 150 12.56 -18.02 -6.50
C ASP A 150 12.67 -16.51 -6.75
N ILE A 151 11.97 -16.01 -7.78
CA ILE A 151 11.75 -14.58 -7.99
C ILE A 151 10.26 -14.26 -8.01
N ILE A 152 9.90 -13.08 -7.51
CA ILE A 152 8.58 -12.50 -7.65
C ILE A 152 8.52 -11.75 -8.98
N PHE A 153 7.53 -12.09 -9.80
CA PHE A 153 7.23 -11.50 -11.10
C PHE A 153 5.86 -10.78 -11.00
N PRO A 154 5.86 -9.48 -10.63
CA PRO A 154 4.64 -8.74 -10.35
C PRO A 154 3.89 -8.32 -11.62
N ILE A 155 2.58 -8.56 -11.63
CA ILE A 155 1.65 -8.18 -12.70
C ILE A 155 0.62 -7.21 -12.15
N ARG A 156 0.59 -5.98 -12.66
CA ARG A 156 -0.48 -5.02 -12.38
C ARG A 156 -1.66 -5.30 -13.28
N VAL A 157 -2.83 -5.47 -12.67
CA VAL A 157 -4.10 -5.63 -13.38
C VAL A 157 -4.96 -4.41 -13.09
N LYS A 158 -5.35 -3.70 -14.15
CA LYS A 158 -6.24 -2.54 -14.10
C LYS A 158 -7.64 -2.95 -14.53
N LEU A 159 -8.65 -2.52 -13.77
CA LEU A 159 -10.07 -2.64 -14.12
C LEU A 159 -10.68 -1.23 -14.24
N PRO A 160 -10.87 -0.71 -15.47
CA PRO A 160 -11.63 0.51 -15.71
C PRO A 160 -13.05 0.39 -15.14
N LEU A 161 -13.52 1.38 -14.39
CA LEU A 161 -14.82 1.36 -13.72
C LEU A 161 -15.96 1.75 -14.68
N VAL A 162 -17.16 1.23 -14.42
CA VAL A 162 -18.38 1.58 -15.18
C VAL A 162 -19.51 1.95 -14.24
N GLY A 163 -20.37 2.88 -14.68
CA GLY A 163 -21.55 3.28 -13.92
C GLY A 163 -22.56 2.15 -13.73
N HIS A 164 -23.36 2.26 -12.68
CA HIS A 164 -24.49 1.37 -12.37
C HIS A 164 -25.65 2.16 -11.76
N ASN A 165 -26.74 1.49 -11.36
CA ASN A 165 -27.97 2.17 -10.98
C ASN A 165 -27.84 3.12 -9.77
N ASN A 166 -26.92 2.85 -8.84
CA ASN A 166 -26.73 3.72 -7.67
C ASN A 166 -25.72 4.85 -7.93
N PHE A 167 -24.69 4.61 -8.76
CA PHE A 167 -23.57 5.56 -8.93
C PHE A 167 -23.06 5.60 -10.36
N LYS A 168 -22.71 6.82 -10.81
CA LYS A 168 -21.92 7.06 -12.02
C LYS A 168 -20.49 7.36 -11.62
N TYR A 169 -19.54 6.78 -12.34
CA TYR A 169 -18.12 7.08 -12.22
C TYR A 169 -17.73 8.13 -13.26
N GLN A 170 -16.80 9.03 -12.92
CA GLN A 170 -16.15 9.86 -13.93
C GLN A 170 -15.34 8.98 -14.89
N ASP A 171 -15.23 9.41 -16.14
CA ASP A 171 -14.44 8.72 -17.15
C ASP A 171 -12.95 8.68 -16.75
N GLY A 172 -12.29 7.55 -17.04
CA GLY A 172 -10.87 7.33 -16.75
C GLY A 172 -10.57 6.77 -15.35
N LEU A 173 -11.57 6.59 -14.49
CA LEU A 173 -11.38 5.92 -13.20
C LEU A 173 -11.20 4.40 -13.37
N PHE A 174 -10.27 3.83 -12.61
CA PHE A 174 -10.00 2.40 -12.56
C PHE A 174 -9.63 1.96 -11.14
N ILE A 175 -9.68 0.66 -10.85
CA ILE A 175 -8.90 0.09 -9.74
C ILE A 175 -7.71 -0.69 -10.29
N GLU A 176 -6.63 -0.77 -9.53
CA GLU A 176 -5.43 -1.52 -9.89
C GLU A 176 -4.97 -2.38 -8.72
N GLN A 177 -4.66 -3.65 -9.00
CA GLN A 177 -4.07 -4.57 -8.04
C GLN A 177 -2.81 -5.19 -8.65
N THR A 178 -1.75 -5.32 -7.84
CA THR A 178 -0.56 -6.09 -8.21
C THR A 178 -0.71 -7.54 -7.72
N PHE A 179 -0.53 -8.47 -8.65
CA PHE A 179 -0.51 -9.92 -8.43
C PHE A 179 0.94 -10.41 -8.51
N ASN A 180 1.42 -11.08 -7.46
CA ASN A 180 2.80 -11.54 -7.35
C ASN A 180 2.89 -13.02 -7.73
N PHE A 181 3.26 -13.31 -8.98
CA PHE A 181 3.55 -14.67 -9.44
C PHE A 181 5.02 -15.02 -9.22
N LYS A 182 5.36 -16.30 -9.19
CA LYS A 182 6.73 -16.77 -8.95
C LYS A 182 7.36 -17.36 -10.21
N VAL A 183 8.64 -17.09 -10.44
CA VAL A 183 9.45 -17.91 -11.34
C VAL A 183 10.37 -18.74 -10.48
N LYS A 184 10.17 -20.05 -10.53
CA LYS A 184 10.78 -21.01 -9.61
C LYS A 184 12.24 -21.29 -9.97
N ASN A 185 13.04 -21.58 -8.95
CA ASN A 185 14.40 -22.10 -9.09
C ASN A 185 15.33 -21.23 -9.95
N VAL A 186 15.17 -19.91 -9.90
CA VAL A 186 16.02 -18.96 -10.61
C VAL A 186 17.46 -19.07 -10.13
N LYS A 187 18.37 -19.34 -11.07
CA LYS A 187 19.79 -19.55 -10.82
C LYS A 187 20.37 -18.40 -10.00
N ALA A 188 21.05 -18.75 -8.90
CA ALA A 188 21.81 -17.79 -8.13
C ALA A 188 23.05 -17.35 -8.91
N SER A 189 23.30 -16.05 -8.95
CA SER A 189 24.58 -15.53 -9.40
C SER A 189 25.66 -15.77 -8.34
N GLY A 190 26.92 -15.83 -8.76
CA GLY A 190 28.05 -16.09 -7.85
C GLY A 190 28.24 -15.06 -6.72
N PHE A 191 27.53 -13.92 -6.75
CA PHE A 191 27.58 -12.87 -5.74
C PHE A 191 26.38 -12.86 -4.79
N GLU A 192 25.34 -13.65 -5.05
CA GLU A 192 24.14 -13.70 -4.19
C GLU A 192 24.36 -14.58 -2.95
N TYR A 193 25.31 -15.52 -3.00
CA TYR A 193 25.62 -16.46 -1.91
C TYR A 193 24.37 -17.22 -1.41
N ILE A 194 23.49 -17.64 -2.34
CA ILE A 194 22.32 -18.46 -2.03
C ILE A 194 22.74 -19.93 -2.09
N ASP A 195 22.73 -20.63 -0.95
CA ASP A 195 23.07 -22.05 -0.86
C ASP A 195 21.84 -22.92 -1.18
N THR A 196 21.60 -23.10 -2.49
CA THR A 196 20.54 -23.99 -2.96
C THR A 196 20.81 -25.45 -2.65
N THR A 197 22.07 -25.86 -2.42
CA THR A 197 22.42 -27.27 -2.26
C THR A 197 21.96 -27.84 -0.93
N LYS A 198 21.99 -27.03 0.14
CA LYS A 198 21.49 -27.44 1.46
C LYS A 198 20.00 -27.20 1.62
N ILE A 199 19.49 -26.04 1.18
CA ILE A 199 18.11 -25.62 1.50
C ILE A 199 17.07 -26.19 0.53
N LYS A 200 17.36 -26.31 -0.77
CA LYS A 200 16.37 -26.79 -1.76
C LYS A 200 15.88 -28.21 -1.46
N PRO A 201 16.74 -29.20 -1.11
CA PRO A 201 16.26 -30.54 -0.75
C PRO A 201 15.29 -30.54 0.44
N ILE A 202 15.56 -29.70 1.46
CA ILE A 202 14.67 -29.56 2.62
C ILE A 202 13.36 -28.92 2.21
N HIS A 203 13.40 -27.86 1.39
CA HIS A 203 12.19 -27.23 0.86
C HIS A 203 11.32 -28.22 0.06
N ASP A 204 11.92 -29.06 -0.78
CA ASP A 204 11.18 -30.07 -1.54
C ASP A 204 10.50 -31.10 -0.61
N GLU A 205 11.12 -31.44 0.53
CA GLU A 205 10.49 -32.25 1.58
C GLU A 205 9.36 -31.49 2.29
N LEU A 206 9.50 -30.18 2.53
CA LEU A 206 8.42 -29.34 3.06
C LEU A 206 7.22 -29.26 2.11
N VAL A 207 7.45 -29.17 0.79
CA VAL A 207 6.37 -29.19 -0.22
C VAL A 207 5.60 -30.51 -0.14
N LYS A 208 6.29 -31.64 -0.03
CA LYS A 208 5.64 -32.95 0.16
C LYS A 208 4.85 -33.02 1.46
N LEU A 209 5.35 -32.46 2.56
CA LEU A 209 4.61 -32.38 3.83
C LEU A 209 3.34 -31.53 3.69
N LYS A 210 3.43 -30.38 3.01
CA LYS A 210 2.26 -29.53 2.71
C LYS A 210 1.19 -30.30 1.95
N GLU A 211 1.58 -31.10 0.95
CA GLU A 211 0.64 -31.88 0.12
C GLU A 211 -0.07 -32.99 0.90
N LYS A 212 0.60 -33.63 1.87
CA LYS A 212 -0.02 -34.63 2.76
C LYS A 212 -1.10 -34.03 3.67
N ASN A 213 -0.91 -32.77 4.09
CA ASN A 213 -1.83 -32.00 4.94
C ASN A 213 -2.36 -32.74 6.18
N ASN A 214 -1.45 -33.40 6.92
CA ASN A 214 -1.77 -34.21 8.11
C ASN A 214 -1.51 -33.48 9.45
N PHE A 215 -1.40 -32.17 9.41
CA PHE A 215 -1.30 -31.35 10.61
C PHE A 215 -2.66 -31.26 11.31
N THR A 216 -2.63 -31.15 12.64
CA THR A 216 -3.85 -30.91 13.43
C THR A 216 -3.66 -29.68 14.31
N ALA A 217 -4.76 -28.99 14.59
CA ALA A 217 -4.76 -27.84 15.46
C ALA A 217 -5.92 -27.89 16.46
N THR A 218 -5.69 -27.37 17.66
CA THR A 218 -6.69 -27.26 18.71
C THR A 218 -6.78 -25.82 19.21
N VAL A 219 -7.98 -25.45 19.66
CA VAL A 219 -8.25 -24.15 20.28
C VAL A 219 -7.99 -24.24 21.78
N LYS A 220 -7.25 -23.28 22.31
CA LYS A 220 -7.01 -23.09 23.74
C LYS A 220 -8.08 -22.18 24.34
N SER A 221 -8.15 -22.11 25.67
CA SER A 221 -8.97 -21.10 26.33
C SER A 221 -8.50 -19.70 25.97
N VAL A 222 -9.42 -18.87 25.46
CA VAL A 222 -9.12 -17.48 25.06
C VAL A 222 -9.27 -16.56 26.26
N SER A 223 -8.18 -15.89 26.65
CA SER A 223 -8.22 -14.94 27.77
C SER A 223 -9.02 -13.69 27.44
N GLU A 224 -9.50 -12.98 28.46
CA GLU A 224 -10.25 -11.73 28.28
C GLU A 224 -9.41 -10.63 27.64
N GLU A 225 -8.10 -10.57 27.90
CA GLU A 225 -7.19 -9.65 27.22
C GLU A 225 -7.15 -9.91 25.72
N THR A 226 -7.07 -11.18 25.31
CA THR A 226 -7.06 -11.55 23.89
C THR A 226 -8.40 -11.26 23.24
N LYS A 227 -9.53 -11.52 23.92
CA LYS A 227 -10.86 -11.15 23.41
C LYS A 227 -11.00 -9.65 23.17
N LYS A 228 -10.48 -8.81 24.07
CA LYS A 228 -10.46 -7.35 23.89
C LYS A 228 -9.64 -6.93 22.67
N LEU A 229 -8.50 -7.57 22.44
CA LEU A 229 -7.69 -7.31 21.25
C LEU A 229 -8.40 -7.72 19.96
N VAL A 230 -9.11 -8.86 19.96
CA VAL A 230 -9.92 -9.29 18.82
C VAL A 230 -11.08 -8.31 18.57
N ASP A 231 -11.75 -7.82 19.61
CA ASP A 231 -12.79 -6.80 19.43
C ASP A 231 -12.20 -5.49 18.88
N GLU A 232 -11.06 -5.04 19.41
CA GLU A 232 -10.45 -3.77 19.02
C GLU A 232 -9.88 -3.79 17.59
N TRP A 233 -9.21 -4.87 17.19
CA TRP A 233 -8.42 -4.95 15.96
C TRP A 233 -8.90 -5.98 14.95
N GLY A 234 -9.67 -6.98 15.37
CA GLY A 234 -9.96 -8.18 14.60
C GLY A 234 -8.89 -9.27 14.78
N ILE A 235 -9.27 -10.54 14.57
CA ILE A 235 -8.36 -11.68 14.79
C ILE A 235 -7.17 -11.67 13.81
N HIS A 236 -7.36 -11.14 12.60
CA HIS A 236 -6.35 -11.07 11.54
C HIS A 236 -5.23 -10.06 11.82
N GLU A 237 -5.44 -9.15 12.78
CA GLU A 237 -4.51 -8.07 13.16
C GLU A 237 -3.71 -8.39 14.43
N LEU A 238 -3.89 -9.59 14.98
CA LEU A 238 -3.06 -10.10 16.07
C LEU A 238 -1.68 -10.53 15.57
N ASP A 239 -0.67 -10.39 16.42
CA ASP A 239 0.67 -10.87 16.15
C ASP A 239 0.77 -12.40 16.28
N SER A 240 1.87 -12.98 15.78
CA SER A 240 2.06 -14.43 15.77
C SER A 240 2.07 -15.07 17.17
N LYS A 241 2.49 -14.35 18.21
CA LYS A 241 2.51 -14.84 19.59
C LYS A 241 1.12 -14.87 20.19
N GLN A 242 0.33 -13.82 19.94
CA GLN A 242 -1.06 -13.73 20.34
C GLN A 242 -1.89 -14.84 19.67
N LEU A 243 -1.71 -15.08 18.37
CA LEU A 243 -2.32 -16.23 17.70
C LEU A 243 -1.87 -17.56 18.31
N GLY A 244 -0.59 -17.72 18.64
CA GLY A 244 -0.06 -18.89 19.35
C GLY A 244 -0.60 -19.09 20.78
N SER A 245 -1.19 -18.06 21.38
CA SER A 245 -1.90 -18.16 22.66
C SER A 245 -3.33 -18.70 22.52
N ILE A 246 -3.95 -18.49 21.35
CA ILE A 246 -5.30 -18.97 21.04
C ILE A 246 -5.26 -20.41 20.51
N PHE A 247 -4.22 -20.76 19.76
CA PHE A 247 -4.15 -22.02 19.04
C PHE A 247 -2.93 -22.86 19.42
N GLU A 248 -3.07 -24.17 19.29
CA GLU A 248 -1.98 -25.13 19.33
C GLU A 248 -1.94 -25.89 18.01
N VAL A 249 -0.75 -26.10 17.44
CA VAL A 249 -0.57 -26.88 16.21
C VAL A 249 0.37 -28.04 16.51
N LYS A 250 -0.04 -29.26 16.16
CA LYS A 250 0.81 -30.45 16.28
C LYS A 250 1.59 -30.67 14.98
N THR A 251 2.91 -30.78 15.09
CA THR A 251 3.84 -30.72 13.95
C THR A 251 4.82 -31.89 13.88
N GLU A 252 4.45 -33.06 14.38
CA GLU A 252 5.35 -34.22 14.55
C GLU A 252 6.17 -34.59 13.30
N GLU A 253 5.57 -34.53 12.10
CA GLU A 253 6.30 -34.85 10.86
C GLU A 253 7.33 -33.77 10.49
N PHE A 254 7.01 -32.50 10.70
CA PHE A 254 7.96 -31.41 10.53
C PHE A 254 9.09 -31.53 11.54
N ASP A 255 8.77 -31.84 12.80
CA ASP A 255 9.75 -32.03 13.87
C ASP A 255 10.71 -33.20 13.57
N LYS A 256 10.20 -34.31 13.01
CA LYS A 256 11.02 -35.44 12.53
C LYS A 256 11.94 -35.03 11.39
N LEU A 257 11.42 -34.30 10.40
CA LEU A 257 12.19 -33.82 9.25
C LEU A 257 13.39 -32.96 9.67
N ILE A 258 13.18 -32.03 10.60
CA ILE A 258 14.23 -31.08 11.02
C ILE A 258 15.20 -31.66 12.04
N LYS A 259 14.84 -32.73 12.77
CA LYS A 259 15.63 -33.27 13.89
C LYS A 259 17.07 -33.55 13.49
N ASP A 260 17.27 -34.16 12.32
CA ASP A 260 18.59 -34.57 11.83
C ASP A 260 19.32 -33.44 11.07
N LYS A 261 18.64 -32.31 10.83
CA LYS A 261 19.19 -31.12 10.13
C LYS A 261 19.66 -30.04 11.11
N LYS A 262 19.23 -30.08 12.37
CA LYS A 262 19.68 -29.11 13.40
C LYS A 262 21.19 -29.15 13.64
N SER A 263 21.81 -30.33 13.57
CA SER A 263 23.25 -30.50 13.71
C SER A 263 24.07 -29.90 12.55
N THR A 264 23.43 -29.56 11.42
CA THR A 264 24.09 -28.99 10.24
C THR A 264 23.95 -27.47 10.13
N GLY A 265 23.56 -26.77 11.21
CA GLY A 265 23.43 -25.32 11.23
C GLY A 265 22.13 -24.78 10.62
N ILE A 266 21.14 -25.66 10.38
CA ILE A 266 19.81 -25.27 9.88
C ILE A 266 18.91 -24.88 11.05
N GLU A 267 18.43 -23.65 11.03
CA GLU A 267 17.36 -23.15 11.89
C GLU A 267 16.00 -23.47 11.27
N SER A 268 14.99 -23.71 12.10
CA SER A 268 13.62 -24.02 11.66
C SER A 268 12.62 -23.28 12.52
N LYS A 269 11.48 -22.89 11.93
CA LYS A 269 10.42 -22.16 12.61
C LYS A 269 9.05 -22.61 12.13
N ILE A 270 8.11 -22.65 13.09
CA ILE A 270 6.69 -22.87 12.86
C ILE A 270 5.99 -21.62 13.38
N THR A 271 5.20 -20.98 12.53
CA THR A 271 4.53 -19.73 12.91
C THR A 271 3.08 -19.76 12.47
N ILE A 272 2.16 -19.45 13.39
CA ILE A 272 0.77 -19.18 13.05
C ILE A 272 0.71 -17.73 12.58
N THR A 273 0.30 -17.53 11.34
CA THR A 273 0.40 -16.23 10.65
C THR A 273 -0.95 -15.58 10.39
N ASP A 274 -2.02 -16.39 10.40
CA ASP A 274 -3.37 -15.94 10.17
C ASP A 274 -4.39 -17.03 10.52
N VAL A 275 -5.67 -16.67 10.49
CA VAL A 275 -6.83 -17.55 10.64
C VAL A 275 -7.74 -17.34 9.43
N ASP A 276 -8.53 -18.33 9.04
CA ASP A 276 -9.65 -18.16 8.10
C ASP A 276 -10.90 -18.82 8.68
N LEU A 277 -11.88 -17.99 9.01
CA LEU A 277 -13.20 -18.41 9.48
C LEU A 277 -14.27 -18.25 8.40
N SER A 278 -13.92 -17.72 7.23
CA SER A 278 -14.84 -17.32 6.18
C SER A 278 -14.93 -18.30 5.00
N ASP A 279 -14.01 -19.26 4.92
CA ASP A 279 -13.94 -20.21 3.81
C ASP A 279 -15.28 -20.97 3.61
N PRO A 280 -15.84 -21.02 2.37
CA PRO A 280 -17.16 -21.61 2.11
C PRO A 280 -17.27 -23.11 2.37
N SER A 281 -16.13 -23.81 2.52
CA SER A 281 -16.09 -25.24 2.85
C SER A 281 -16.24 -25.53 4.34
N LEU A 282 -16.07 -24.53 5.20
CA LEU A 282 -16.09 -24.69 6.66
C LEU A 282 -17.53 -24.77 7.20
N SER A 283 -17.74 -25.65 8.17
CA SER A 283 -18.96 -25.63 8.99
C SER A 283 -18.96 -24.44 9.98
N ILE A 284 -20.06 -24.26 10.72
CA ILE A 284 -20.21 -23.18 11.70
C ILE A 284 -19.22 -23.29 12.88
N SER A 285 -18.71 -24.50 13.18
CA SER A 285 -17.79 -24.78 14.29
C SER A 285 -16.34 -24.99 13.84
N GLU A 286 -16.00 -24.58 12.63
CA GLU A 286 -14.71 -24.87 12.00
C GLU A 286 -14.01 -23.61 11.49
N GLY A 287 -12.68 -23.68 11.48
CA GLY A 287 -11.77 -22.70 10.90
C GLY A 287 -10.54 -23.35 10.29
N PHE A 288 -9.78 -22.57 9.53
CA PHE A 288 -8.42 -22.92 9.11
C PHE A 288 -7.40 -21.99 9.77
N LEU A 289 -6.26 -22.54 10.18
CA LEU A 289 -5.07 -21.78 10.59
C LEU A 289 -4.09 -21.73 9.44
N LYS A 290 -3.57 -20.54 9.15
CA LYS A 290 -2.48 -20.34 8.21
C LYS A 290 -1.16 -20.50 8.94
N VAL A 291 -0.50 -21.64 8.75
CA VAL A 291 0.76 -21.96 9.42
C VAL A 291 1.91 -21.90 8.42
N ARG A 292 2.97 -21.18 8.76
CA ARG A 292 4.22 -21.13 8.01
C ARG A 292 5.21 -22.11 8.62
N LEU A 293 5.68 -23.06 7.80
CA LEU A 293 6.79 -23.96 8.09
C LEU A 293 8.00 -23.46 7.33
N ALA A 294 9.09 -23.14 8.04
CA ALA A 294 10.24 -22.52 7.41
C ALA A 294 11.57 -23.02 7.95
N VAL A 295 12.59 -22.93 7.10
CA VAL A 295 13.98 -23.27 7.39
C VAL A 295 14.92 -22.18 6.91
N LYS A 296 16.06 -22.05 7.59
CA LYS A 296 17.08 -21.05 7.31
C LYS A 296 18.47 -21.64 7.54
N ASP A 297 19.38 -21.45 6.59
CA ASP A 297 20.79 -21.75 6.79
C ASP A 297 21.49 -20.56 7.46
N ASN A 298 22.04 -20.77 8.66
CA ASN A 298 22.80 -19.77 9.40
C ASN A 298 24.32 -19.85 9.17
N SER A 299 24.79 -20.80 8.37
CA SER A 299 26.24 -21.03 8.16
C SER A 299 26.92 -19.96 7.27
N ASP A 300 26.15 -19.13 6.56
CA ASP A 300 26.66 -18.16 5.60
C ASP A 300 26.48 -16.68 5.99
N LYS A 301 27.29 -15.81 5.38
CA LYS A 301 27.19 -14.34 5.52
C LYS A 301 25.84 -13.79 5.05
N ASN A 302 25.16 -14.50 4.14
CA ASN A 302 23.80 -14.23 3.70
C ASN A 302 22.95 -15.48 3.95
N PRO A 303 22.07 -15.50 4.95
CA PRO A 303 21.26 -16.68 5.23
C PRO A 303 20.34 -16.97 4.05
N THR A 304 20.27 -18.24 3.67
CA THR A 304 19.30 -18.74 2.67
C THR A 304 18.08 -19.27 3.40
N GLU A 305 16.91 -18.77 3.05
CA GLU A 305 15.63 -19.13 3.66
C GLU A 305 14.68 -19.75 2.63
N ALA A 306 13.89 -20.71 3.11
CA ALA A 306 12.79 -21.29 2.36
C ALA A 306 11.66 -21.70 3.30
N GLY A 307 10.44 -21.73 2.80
CA GLY A 307 9.29 -22.18 3.57
C GLY A 307 8.03 -22.40 2.75
N VAL A 308 7.10 -23.10 3.37
CA VAL A 308 5.78 -23.42 2.82
C VAL A 308 4.70 -22.99 3.77
N THR A 309 3.52 -22.70 3.23
CA THR A 309 2.32 -22.42 4.00
C THR A 309 1.37 -23.60 3.92
N VAL A 310 0.89 -24.03 5.09
CA VAL A 310 -0.10 -25.09 5.28
C VAL A 310 -1.35 -24.50 5.93
N TRP A 311 -2.52 -25.00 5.54
CA TRP A 311 -3.82 -24.60 6.09
C TRP A 311 -4.35 -25.73 6.97
N VAL A 312 -4.27 -25.53 8.29
CA VAL A 312 -4.57 -26.57 9.28
C VAL A 312 -5.99 -26.36 9.79
N LYS A 313 -6.86 -27.36 9.61
CA LYS A 313 -8.24 -27.29 10.10
C LYS A 313 -8.27 -27.39 11.63
N PHE A 314 -9.14 -26.61 12.26
CA PHE A 314 -9.44 -26.71 13.68
C PHE A 314 -10.95 -26.60 13.93
N GLU A 315 -11.35 -27.10 15.08
CA GLU A 315 -12.74 -27.05 15.57
C GLU A 315 -12.80 -26.23 16.86
N PHE A 316 -13.94 -25.57 17.08
CA PHE A 316 -14.24 -24.81 18.29
C PHE A 316 -15.68 -25.07 18.75
N ASP A 317 -15.97 -24.79 20.02
CA ASP A 317 -17.33 -24.94 20.55
C ASP A 317 -18.25 -23.84 20.00
N LYS A 318 -19.22 -24.22 19.15
CA LYS A 318 -20.24 -23.30 18.63
C LYS A 318 -21.17 -22.72 19.70
N LYS A 319 -21.20 -23.30 20.90
CA LYS A 319 -21.95 -22.76 22.04
C LYS A 319 -21.20 -21.63 22.74
N ASP A 320 -19.89 -21.49 22.51
CA ASP A 320 -19.11 -20.36 23.00
C ASP A 320 -19.55 -19.07 22.26
N PRO A 321 -20.10 -18.07 22.98
CA PRO A 321 -20.55 -16.82 22.35
C PRO A 321 -19.43 -16.08 21.60
N PHE A 322 -18.19 -16.14 22.09
CA PHE A 322 -17.06 -15.49 21.44
C PHE A 322 -16.81 -16.07 20.05
N TRP A 323 -16.69 -17.40 19.95
CA TRP A 323 -16.44 -18.07 18.68
C TRP A 323 -17.62 -17.97 17.73
N LYS A 324 -18.85 -18.09 18.23
CA LYS A 324 -20.06 -17.93 17.41
C LYS A 324 -20.12 -16.53 16.79
N GLN A 325 -19.87 -15.49 17.57
CA GLN A 325 -19.90 -14.10 17.09
C GLN A 325 -18.76 -13.84 16.10
N LEU A 326 -17.54 -14.29 16.42
CA LEU A 326 -16.38 -14.12 15.55
C LEU A 326 -16.56 -14.85 14.21
N LYS A 327 -17.07 -16.09 14.23
CA LYS A 327 -17.37 -16.86 13.01
C LYS A 327 -18.37 -16.13 12.10
N LEU A 328 -19.43 -15.58 12.68
CA LEU A 328 -20.43 -14.81 11.93
C LEU A 328 -19.85 -13.51 11.38
N ASP A 329 -19.06 -12.79 12.18
CA ASP A 329 -18.42 -11.55 11.75
C ASP A 329 -17.51 -11.78 10.54
N GLU A 330 -16.63 -12.78 10.60
CA GLU A 330 -15.72 -13.10 9.50
C GLU A 330 -16.43 -13.69 8.27
N SER A 331 -17.54 -14.39 8.46
CA SER A 331 -18.34 -14.96 7.37
C SER A 331 -19.17 -13.93 6.58
N ILE A 332 -19.29 -12.71 7.10
CA ILE A 332 -20.07 -11.63 6.48
C ILE A 332 -19.13 -10.47 6.16
N LYS A 333 -18.90 -10.24 4.86
CA LYS A 333 -18.17 -9.07 4.37
C LYS A 333 -19.15 -7.94 4.12
N VAL A 334 -18.83 -6.75 4.62
CA VAL A 334 -19.58 -5.53 4.31
C VAL A 334 -18.62 -4.51 3.74
N ASN A 335 -18.82 -4.18 2.47
CA ASN A 335 -18.00 -3.22 1.75
C ASN A 335 -18.85 -2.03 1.31
N THR A 336 -18.18 -0.93 1.00
CA THR A 336 -18.76 0.16 0.24
C THR A 336 -18.76 -0.13 -1.27
N VAL A 337 -19.61 0.56 -2.04
CA VAL A 337 -19.74 0.32 -3.51
C VAL A 337 -19.11 1.41 -4.38
N LYS A 338 -19.18 2.70 -3.98
CA LYS A 338 -18.70 3.81 -4.83
C LYS A 338 -17.19 4.04 -4.67
N PHE A 339 -16.78 4.34 -3.45
CA PHE A 339 -15.39 4.49 -3.03
C PHE A 339 -15.10 3.45 -1.96
N THR A 340 -13.85 3.09 -1.78
CA THR A 340 -13.40 2.21 -0.70
C THR A 340 -13.66 2.80 0.67
N GLU A 341 -13.53 2.00 1.72
CA GLU A 341 -13.65 2.47 3.11
C GLU A 341 -12.59 3.55 3.42
N THR A 342 -11.42 3.49 2.79
CA THR A 342 -10.37 4.53 2.90
C THR A 342 -10.80 5.90 2.38
N ASN A 343 -11.79 5.97 1.48
CA ASN A 343 -12.23 7.19 0.81
C ASN A 343 -13.74 7.47 0.97
N THR A 344 -14.35 6.96 2.03
CA THR A 344 -15.77 7.16 2.35
C THR A 344 -15.94 8.02 3.61
N ASP A 345 -16.83 9.02 3.58
CA ASP A 345 -17.29 9.72 4.78
C ASP A 345 -18.39 8.92 5.47
N PHE A 346 -18.04 8.24 6.57
CA PHE A 346 -18.94 7.41 7.34
C PHE A 346 -20.01 8.19 8.11
N THR A 347 -19.87 9.51 8.29
CA THR A 347 -20.93 10.34 8.88
C THR A 347 -22.13 10.51 7.95
N GLN A 348 -21.96 10.22 6.66
CA GLN A 348 -23.02 10.31 5.62
C GLN A 348 -23.40 8.95 5.04
N LEU A 349 -22.90 7.85 5.64
CA LEU A 349 -23.15 6.51 5.16
C LEU A 349 -24.64 6.16 5.22
N ASN A 350 -25.14 5.57 4.14
CA ASN A 350 -26.50 5.05 4.06
C ASN A 350 -26.51 3.67 3.38
N LYS A 351 -27.66 2.99 3.43
CA LYS A 351 -27.82 1.62 2.92
C LYS A 351 -27.48 1.48 1.43
N SER A 352 -27.76 2.49 0.60
CA SER A 352 -27.48 2.42 -0.84
C SER A 352 -25.98 2.36 -1.19
N ASN A 353 -25.12 2.72 -0.23
CA ASN A 353 -23.68 2.64 -0.35
C ASN A 353 -23.11 1.26 0.04
N LEU A 354 -23.93 0.35 0.59
CA LEU A 354 -23.47 -0.91 1.17
C LEU A 354 -23.65 -2.10 0.22
N LEU A 355 -22.62 -2.94 0.21
CA LEU A 355 -22.59 -4.25 -0.40
C LEU A 355 -22.28 -5.28 0.69
N VAL A 356 -23.30 -6.06 1.06
CA VAL A 356 -23.22 -7.10 2.09
C VAL A 356 -23.14 -8.46 1.42
N LYS A 357 -22.19 -9.27 1.86
CA LYS A 357 -21.72 -10.43 1.13
C LYS A 357 -21.41 -11.59 2.06
N SER A 358 -21.92 -12.78 1.74
CA SER A 358 -21.50 -14.00 2.42
C SER A 358 -21.49 -15.20 1.46
N GLN A 359 -20.48 -16.04 1.59
CA GLN A 359 -20.40 -17.35 0.92
C GLN A 359 -20.66 -18.51 1.88
N SER A 360 -21.06 -18.20 3.12
CA SER A 360 -21.34 -19.21 4.13
C SER A 360 -22.68 -19.90 3.87
N LYS A 361 -22.62 -21.23 3.81
CA LYS A 361 -23.81 -22.08 3.61
C LYS A 361 -24.76 -22.08 4.81
N PHE A 362 -24.25 -21.80 6.01
CA PHE A 362 -25.07 -21.77 7.23
C PHE A 362 -25.80 -20.44 7.44
N ILE A 363 -25.48 -19.40 6.65
CA ILE A 363 -26.19 -18.11 6.69
C ILE A 363 -27.32 -18.13 5.66
N LYS A 364 -28.56 -18.05 6.15
CA LYS A 364 -29.79 -18.08 5.34
C LYS A 364 -30.25 -16.69 4.92
N GLU A 365 -30.12 -15.71 5.81
CA GLU A 365 -30.55 -14.33 5.56
C GLU A 365 -29.66 -13.33 6.31
N ILE A 366 -29.46 -12.16 5.72
CA ILE A 366 -28.84 -11.00 6.37
C ILE A 366 -29.72 -9.78 6.10
N ASN A 367 -30.00 -8.99 7.13
CA ASN A 367 -30.66 -7.70 7.01
C ASN A 367 -29.86 -6.64 7.79
N VAL A 368 -29.66 -5.46 7.18
CA VAL A 368 -29.07 -4.31 7.88
C VAL A 368 -30.19 -3.63 8.67
N GLU A 369 -30.24 -3.80 9.99
CA GLU A 369 -31.27 -3.16 10.83
C GLU A 369 -31.00 -1.65 10.94
N SER A 370 -29.76 -1.27 11.24
CA SER A 370 -29.35 0.11 11.41
C SER A 370 -27.88 0.34 11.10
N ILE A 371 -27.56 1.61 10.82
CA ILE A 371 -26.21 2.14 10.71
C ILE A 371 -26.02 3.09 11.90
N ASP A 372 -24.90 2.96 12.61
CA ASP A 372 -24.63 3.77 13.78
C ASP A 372 -24.40 5.24 13.39
N LYS A 373 -25.01 6.15 14.14
CA LYS A 373 -24.68 7.58 14.05
C LYS A 373 -23.31 7.80 14.70
N THR A 374 -22.40 8.39 13.94
CA THR A 374 -21.01 8.60 14.34
C THR A 374 -20.56 10.02 14.03
N SER A 375 -19.67 10.56 14.86
CA SER A 375 -18.91 11.78 14.56
C SER A 375 -17.55 11.47 13.94
N ASP A 376 -17.09 10.22 14.01
CA ASP A 376 -15.90 9.75 13.31
C ASP A 376 -16.25 9.53 11.83
N TYR A 377 -15.68 10.35 10.95
CA TYR A 377 -15.95 10.30 9.53
C TYR A 377 -15.24 9.14 8.81
N ARG A 378 -14.39 8.38 9.50
CA ARG A 378 -13.63 7.27 8.92
C ARG A 378 -14.06 5.89 9.42
N ASN A 379 -14.98 5.83 10.40
CA ASN A 379 -15.46 4.58 10.98
C ASN A 379 -16.94 4.66 11.36
N SER A 380 -17.65 3.53 11.24
CA SER A 380 -19.02 3.35 11.72
C SER A 380 -19.24 1.90 12.18
N GLY A 381 -20.43 1.64 12.71
CA GLY A 381 -20.91 0.31 13.04
C GLY A 381 -22.23 0.02 12.35
N LEU A 382 -22.49 -1.27 12.12
CA LEU A 382 -23.74 -1.76 11.55
C LEU A 382 -24.35 -2.78 12.51
N LEU A 383 -25.65 -2.68 12.75
CA LEU A 383 -26.41 -3.74 13.38
C LEU A 383 -27.01 -4.63 12.29
N LEU A 384 -26.50 -5.85 12.19
CA LEU A 384 -26.98 -6.88 11.27
C LEU A 384 -27.89 -7.85 12.01
N LYS A 385 -29.05 -8.15 11.43
CA LYS A 385 -29.87 -9.30 11.81
C LYS A 385 -29.55 -10.45 10.87
N VAL A 386 -28.99 -11.52 11.42
CA VAL A 386 -28.52 -12.69 10.66
C VAL A 386 -29.36 -13.90 11.03
N LEU A 387 -29.98 -14.53 10.03
CA LEU A 387 -30.65 -15.83 10.18
C LEU A 387 -29.67 -16.94 9.81
N THR A 388 -29.37 -17.83 10.76
CA THR A 388 -28.55 -19.02 10.56
C THR A 388 -29.42 -20.25 10.28
N ASP A 389 -28.79 -21.34 9.87
CA ASP A 389 -29.45 -22.62 9.62
C ASP A 389 -29.72 -23.47 10.86
N GLU A 390 -29.30 -23.00 12.04
CA GLU A 390 -29.49 -23.67 13.32
C GLU A 390 -30.98 -23.85 13.66
N SER A 391 -31.29 -24.88 14.44
CA SER A 391 -32.65 -25.19 14.88
C SER A 391 -33.15 -24.30 16.02
N GLU A 392 -32.24 -23.81 16.87
CA GLU A 392 -32.52 -22.97 18.03
C GLU A 392 -31.60 -21.73 18.01
N ASN A 393 -32.08 -20.60 18.53
CA ASN A 393 -31.33 -19.32 18.53
C ASN A 393 -30.75 -18.96 17.15
N ASN A 394 -31.56 -19.20 16.11
CA ASN A 394 -31.18 -19.06 14.72
C ASN A 394 -31.17 -17.62 14.22
N VAL A 395 -31.64 -16.66 15.02
CA VAL A 395 -31.53 -15.23 14.71
C VAL A 395 -30.50 -14.60 15.64
N VAL A 396 -29.44 -14.05 15.05
CA VAL A 396 -28.36 -13.38 15.78
C VAL A 396 -28.32 -11.90 15.39
N LYS A 397 -28.18 -11.03 16.40
CA LYS A 397 -27.86 -9.62 16.19
C LYS A 397 -26.35 -9.44 16.27
N LEU A 398 -25.74 -9.16 15.14
CA LEU A 398 -24.31 -8.96 14.99
C LEU A 398 -24.02 -7.47 14.83
N HIS A 399 -23.24 -6.91 15.74
CA HIS A 399 -22.67 -5.57 15.54
C HIS A 399 -21.37 -5.72 14.77
N LYS A 400 -21.29 -5.12 13.58
CA LYS A 400 -20.13 -5.18 12.68
C LYS A 400 -19.50 -3.82 12.54
N LYS A 401 -18.20 -3.72 12.86
CA LYS A 401 -17.39 -2.51 12.66
C LYS A 401 -17.02 -2.39 11.18
N ILE A 402 -17.11 -1.17 10.63
CA ILE A 402 -16.72 -0.85 9.25
C ILE A 402 -15.91 0.45 9.23
N GLY A 403 -14.95 0.56 8.32
CA GLY A 403 -14.06 1.71 8.23
C GLY A 403 -12.59 1.32 8.17
N VAL A 404 -11.73 2.26 8.54
CA VAL A 404 -10.26 2.08 8.47
C VAL A 404 -9.63 1.73 9.82
N GLY A 405 -10.43 1.63 10.89
CA GLY A 405 -9.95 1.46 12.26
C GLY A 405 -9.25 2.72 12.76
N LYS A 406 -8.16 2.55 13.53
CA LYS A 406 -7.36 3.71 13.99
C LYS A 406 -6.59 4.35 12.83
N TYR A 407 -6.53 5.67 12.81
CA TYR A 407 -5.87 6.46 11.77
C TYR A 407 -5.32 7.79 12.31
N THR A 408 -4.56 8.49 11.46
CA THR A 408 -4.24 9.90 11.64
C THR A 408 -4.43 10.68 10.35
N ASP A 409 -4.64 11.99 10.49
CA ASP A 409 -4.70 12.90 9.35
C ASP A 409 -3.32 13.51 9.08
N LEU A 410 -3.03 13.76 7.81
CA LEU A 410 -1.87 14.53 7.36
C LEU A 410 -2.18 16.03 7.30
N TYR A 411 -3.42 16.36 6.96
CA TYR A 411 -3.96 17.71 6.95
C TYR A 411 -4.96 17.87 8.10
N THR A 412 -5.52 19.06 8.30
CA THR A 412 -6.58 19.26 9.30
C THR A 412 -7.77 18.33 9.04
N SER A 413 -8.35 17.74 10.08
CA SER A 413 -9.46 16.78 9.97
C SER A 413 -10.67 17.32 9.20
N GLU A 414 -10.98 18.62 9.33
CA GLU A 414 -12.05 19.26 8.55
C GLU A 414 -11.77 19.21 7.04
N PHE A 415 -10.56 19.60 6.63
CA PHE A 415 -10.14 19.52 5.23
C PHE A 415 -10.15 18.07 4.71
N THR A 416 -9.58 17.14 5.48
CA THR A 416 -9.52 15.73 5.07
C THR A 416 -10.91 15.12 4.96
N LYS A 417 -11.83 15.43 5.88
CA LYS A 417 -13.23 15.00 5.80
C LYS A 417 -13.92 15.51 4.54
N ASN A 418 -13.79 16.81 4.26
CA ASN A 418 -14.42 17.44 3.10
C ASN A 418 -13.85 16.92 1.76
N ASN A 419 -12.65 16.35 1.77
CA ASN A 419 -11.95 15.87 0.58
C ASN A 419 -11.61 14.36 0.66
N ILE A 420 -12.34 13.58 1.46
CA ILE A 420 -11.99 12.17 1.71
C ILE A 420 -12.14 11.28 0.47
N GLN A 421 -12.91 11.74 -0.53
CA GLN A 421 -12.95 11.14 -1.86
C GLN A 421 -11.62 11.43 -2.57
N ALA A 422 -10.58 10.67 -2.25
CA ALA A 422 -9.21 10.94 -2.67
C ALA A 422 -8.65 9.86 -3.60
N PRO A 423 -9.07 9.81 -4.89
CA PRO A 423 -8.52 8.87 -5.84
C PRO A 423 -7.00 8.83 -5.87
N ASN A 424 -6.42 7.65 -6.08
CA ASN A 424 -4.99 7.52 -6.30
C ASN A 424 -4.60 8.09 -7.66
N PHE A 425 -3.60 8.97 -7.67
CA PHE A 425 -3.10 9.56 -8.90
C PHE A 425 -1.92 8.75 -9.44
N ALA A 426 -2.14 8.04 -10.55
CA ALA A 426 -1.12 7.19 -11.16
C ALA A 426 -0.19 8.03 -12.07
N THR A 427 1.09 8.12 -11.69
CA THR A 427 2.12 8.92 -12.37
C THR A 427 3.06 8.08 -13.25
N GLU A 428 2.59 6.94 -13.75
CA GLU A 428 3.44 5.95 -14.41
C GLU A 428 4.03 6.51 -15.72
N LYS A 429 5.35 6.34 -15.89
CA LYS A 429 6.10 6.71 -17.11
C LYS A 429 5.97 8.18 -17.53
N LEU A 430 5.67 9.09 -16.60
CA LEU A 430 5.80 10.52 -16.87
C LEU A 430 7.29 10.86 -17.10
N THR A 431 7.55 11.73 -18.07
CA THR A 431 8.84 12.40 -18.31
C THR A 431 8.82 13.81 -17.74
N GLN A 432 9.98 14.48 -17.63
CA GLN A 432 10.01 15.86 -17.15
C GLN A 432 9.20 16.81 -18.05
N GLU A 433 9.15 16.54 -19.35
CA GLU A 433 8.35 17.31 -20.32
C GLU A 433 6.85 17.19 -20.01
N ASN A 434 6.39 15.99 -19.65
CA ASN A 434 4.99 15.77 -19.27
C ASN A 434 4.58 16.64 -18.07
N LEU A 435 5.49 16.88 -17.12
CA LEU A 435 5.20 17.60 -15.89
C LEU A 435 4.79 19.05 -16.10
N LYS A 436 5.40 19.70 -17.09
CA LYS A 436 5.11 21.10 -17.44
C LYS A 436 3.66 21.27 -17.90
N SER A 437 3.05 20.20 -18.40
CA SER A 437 1.68 20.17 -18.93
C SER A 437 0.64 19.65 -17.94
N ILE A 438 1.05 19.14 -16.77
CA ILE A 438 0.11 18.65 -15.75
C ILE A 438 -0.37 19.84 -14.93
N ASN A 439 -1.66 20.14 -15.03
CA ASN A 439 -2.31 21.18 -14.22
C ASN A 439 -3.21 20.57 -13.15
N LYS A 440 -3.79 21.42 -12.29
CA LYS A 440 -4.67 21.03 -11.18
C LYS A 440 -6.14 20.83 -11.60
N ASP A 441 -6.45 20.71 -12.89
CA ASP A 441 -7.84 20.60 -13.37
C ASP A 441 -8.54 19.33 -12.86
N PHE A 442 -7.76 18.29 -12.52
CA PHE A 442 -8.29 17.07 -11.91
C PHE A 442 -8.95 17.30 -10.53
N PHE A 443 -8.63 18.38 -9.81
CA PHE A 443 -9.39 18.76 -8.59
C PHE A 443 -10.87 18.96 -8.91
N LYS A 444 -11.17 19.65 -10.01
CA LYS A 444 -12.55 19.88 -10.47
C LYS A 444 -13.18 18.63 -11.06
N GLN A 445 -12.40 17.83 -11.79
CA GLN A 445 -12.90 16.61 -12.43
C GLN A 445 -13.43 15.61 -11.39
N PHE A 446 -12.73 15.45 -10.27
CA PHE A 446 -13.03 14.44 -9.25
C PHE A 446 -13.74 14.98 -8.00
N ASP A 447 -14.04 16.29 -7.96
CA ASP A 447 -14.70 16.96 -6.82
C ASP A 447 -13.98 16.70 -5.50
N SER A 448 -12.65 16.83 -5.53
CA SER A 448 -11.78 16.61 -4.38
C SER A 448 -10.54 17.46 -4.51
N GLU A 449 -10.08 18.01 -3.40
CA GLU A 449 -8.82 18.74 -3.29
C GLU A 449 -7.71 17.92 -2.62
N LEU A 450 -7.89 16.61 -2.47
CA LEU A 450 -6.94 15.70 -1.85
C LEU A 450 -6.73 14.46 -2.72
N PHE A 451 -5.48 14.12 -3.02
CA PHE A 451 -5.13 12.85 -3.66
C PHE A 451 -3.86 12.27 -3.04
N SER A 452 -3.70 10.95 -3.08
CA SER A 452 -2.52 10.25 -2.56
C SER A 452 -1.96 9.28 -3.59
N GLY A 453 -0.64 9.14 -3.69
CA GLY A 453 -0.04 8.16 -4.59
C GLY A 453 1.47 8.21 -4.63
N GLY A 454 2.04 7.32 -5.45
CA GLY A 454 3.46 7.34 -5.78
C GLY A 454 4.35 6.37 -5.00
N TYR A 455 3.98 5.87 -3.82
CA TYR A 455 4.80 4.88 -3.11
C TYR A 455 5.03 3.63 -3.95
N ALA A 456 6.28 3.14 -3.97
CA ALA A 456 6.73 1.98 -4.74
C ALA A 456 6.61 2.10 -6.26
N ARG A 457 6.45 3.34 -6.78
CA ARG A 457 6.41 3.59 -8.23
C ARG A 457 7.75 4.08 -8.74
N SER A 458 8.20 3.49 -9.84
CA SER A 458 9.38 3.98 -10.55
C SER A 458 9.06 5.24 -11.35
N ARG A 459 10.00 6.19 -11.35
CA ARG A 459 9.85 7.52 -11.95
C ARG A 459 10.98 7.80 -12.95
N GLY A 460 10.61 8.44 -14.06
CA GLY A 460 11.51 8.82 -15.15
C GLY A 460 11.66 10.34 -15.33
N PHE A 461 11.05 11.16 -14.48
CA PHE A 461 10.87 12.59 -14.75
C PHE A 461 11.76 13.56 -13.95
N TYR A 462 12.68 13.07 -13.11
CA TYR A 462 13.66 13.91 -12.41
C TYR A 462 14.92 14.14 -13.28
N GLY A 463 14.70 14.70 -14.48
CA GLY A 463 15.75 15.11 -15.42
C GLY A 463 15.35 15.00 -16.90
N GLU A 464 15.67 16.03 -17.71
CA GLU A 464 15.10 16.21 -19.06
C GLU A 464 15.52 15.12 -20.05
N LYS A 465 16.68 14.48 -19.79
CA LYS A 465 17.24 13.41 -20.64
C LYS A 465 16.94 12.00 -20.11
N VAL A 466 16.13 11.87 -19.07
CA VAL A 466 15.86 10.57 -18.44
C VAL A 466 14.77 9.83 -19.21
N LYS A 467 15.18 8.83 -19.98
CA LYS A 467 14.25 7.95 -20.74
C LYS A 467 13.96 6.63 -20.04
N THR A 468 14.86 6.20 -19.15
CA THR A 468 14.69 5.00 -18.30
C THR A 468 14.18 5.42 -16.93
N PRO A 469 13.09 4.81 -16.40
CA PRO A 469 12.71 4.96 -15.00
C PRO A 469 13.85 4.50 -14.09
N LYS A 470 14.56 5.45 -13.49
CA LYS A 470 15.79 5.21 -12.71
C LYS A 470 15.69 5.62 -11.25
N PHE A 471 14.53 6.15 -10.85
CA PHE A 471 14.22 6.60 -9.50
C PHE A 471 13.10 5.72 -8.94
N MET A 472 13.25 5.20 -7.73
CA MET A 472 12.19 4.56 -6.97
C MET A 472 11.67 5.54 -5.93
N HIS A 473 10.37 5.77 -5.95
CA HIS A 473 9.72 6.67 -5.00
C HIS A 473 9.46 5.95 -3.68
N ILE A 474 10.20 6.35 -2.64
CA ILE A 474 10.22 5.71 -1.31
C ILE A 474 9.24 6.31 -0.30
N GLY A 475 8.61 7.42 -0.67
CA GLY A 475 7.53 8.05 0.07
C GLY A 475 6.20 7.97 -0.66
N GLU A 476 5.18 8.53 -0.04
CA GLU A 476 3.88 8.79 -0.67
C GLU A 476 3.73 10.30 -0.84
N ASP A 477 3.25 10.71 -2.01
CA ASP A 477 2.89 12.09 -2.29
C ASP A 477 1.40 12.28 -1.98
N TYR A 478 1.07 13.33 -1.24
CA TYR A 478 -0.28 13.73 -0.91
C TYR A 478 -0.55 15.11 -1.52
N ILE A 479 -1.23 15.17 -2.65
CA ILE A 479 -1.56 16.40 -3.37
C ILE A 479 -2.67 17.15 -2.63
N ALA A 480 -2.50 18.45 -2.45
CA ALA A 480 -3.56 19.33 -1.97
C ALA A 480 -3.41 20.78 -2.50
N ASN A 481 -4.25 21.67 -1.98
CA ASN A 481 -4.16 23.09 -2.28
C ASN A 481 -2.86 23.73 -1.74
N ASP A 482 -2.42 24.80 -2.42
CA ASP A 482 -1.23 25.53 -2.02
C ASP A 482 -1.39 26.02 -0.58
N PHE A 483 -0.32 25.90 0.21
CA PHE A 483 -0.30 26.30 1.62
C PHE A 483 -1.30 25.59 2.52
N GLN A 484 -1.83 24.43 2.11
CA GLN A 484 -2.66 23.61 2.99
C GLN A 484 -1.88 23.29 4.29
N PRO A 485 -2.46 23.51 5.49
CA PRO A 485 -1.82 23.19 6.76
C PRO A 485 -1.54 21.70 6.90
N VAL A 486 -0.28 21.35 7.18
CA VAL A 486 0.19 20.01 7.51
C VAL A 486 0.21 19.85 9.02
N VAL A 487 -0.36 18.75 9.52
CA VAL A 487 -0.48 18.48 10.95
C VAL A 487 0.41 17.33 11.41
N MET A 488 0.74 17.34 12.70
CA MET A 488 1.50 16.26 13.33
C MET A 488 0.65 14.97 13.41
N PRO A 489 1.12 13.82 12.92
CA PRO A 489 0.33 12.58 12.87
C PRO A 489 0.16 11.88 14.23
N TYR A 490 1.12 12.04 15.13
CA TYR A 490 1.10 11.46 16.47
C TYR A 490 1.82 12.42 17.42
N ASP A 491 1.57 12.28 18.72
CA ASP A 491 2.39 12.95 19.72
C ASP A 491 3.87 12.59 19.51
N GLY A 492 4.74 13.59 19.48
CA GLY A 492 6.14 13.37 19.15
C GLY A 492 6.96 14.66 19.11
N GLU A 493 8.10 14.61 18.44
CA GLU A 493 9.10 15.67 18.44
C GLU A 493 9.50 16.05 17.01
N ILE A 494 9.54 17.33 16.65
CA ILE A 494 10.28 17.78 15.46
C ILE A 494 11.74 17.95 15.83
N ILE A 495 12.61 17.28 15.07
CA ILE A 495 14.05 17.22 15.32
C ILE A 495 14.89 17.94 14.26
N ALA A 496 14.29 18.31 13.13
CA ALA A 496 14.94 19.09 12.09
C ALA A 496 13.90 19.88 11.28
N ALA A 497 14.28 21.09 10.87
CA ALA A 497 13.49 21.96 10.02
C ALA A 497 14.42 22.80 9.12
N TYR A 498 14.40 22.57 7.80
CA TYR A 498 15.32 23.24 6.88
C TYR A 498 14.82 23.30 5.43
N GLU A 499 15.30 24.27 4.66
CA GLU A 499 14.96 24.49 3.25
C GLU A 499 16.06 24.00 2.29
N LEU A 500 15.72 23.19 1.29
CA LEU A 500 16.63 22.81 0.20
C LEU A 500 16.18 23.41 -1.14
N THR A 501 16.70 24.60 -1.44
CA THR A 501 16.45 25.28 -2.71
C THR A 501 17.34 24.76 -3.84
N THR A 502 16.81 24.71 -5.05
CA THR A 502 17.60 24.69 -6.29
C THR A 502 16.98 25.67 -7.28
N ASN A 503 17.80 26.20 -8.19
CA ASN A 503 17.36 27.05 -9.28
C ASN A 503 16.86 26.23 -10.49
N VAL A 504 16.91 24.90 -10.42
CA VAL A 504 16.47 24.00 -11.48
C VAL A 504 15.03 23.53 -11.21
N PRO A 505 14.06 23.85 -12.09
CA PRO A 505 12.68 23.39 -11.94
C PRO A 505 12.59 21.86 -11.90
N PHE A 506 11.65 21.34 -11.09
CA PHE A 506 11.38 19.91 -10.90
C PHE A 506 12.49 19.10 -10.20
N GLU A 507 13.55 19.76 -9.73
CA GLU A 507 14.67 19.13 -9.01
C GLU A 507 14.78 19.55 -7.53
N SER A 508 13.96 20.51 -7.05
CA SER A 508 13.98 20.95 -5.65
C SER A 508 13.09 20.10 -4.74
N VAL A 509 13.49 20.07 -3.47
CA VAL A 509 12.82 19.37 -2.36
C VAL A 509 11.88 20.30 -1.59
N GLY A 510 12.08 21.62 -1.73
CA GLY A 510 11.46 22.62 -0.87
C GLY A 510 11.90 22.51 0.59
N THR A 511 10.98 22.77 1.50
CA THR A 511 11.23 22.68 2.95
C THR A 511 10.97 21.28 3.48
N VAL A 512 11.84 20.86 4.40
CA VAL A 512 11.86 19.55 5.04
C VAL A 512 11.66 19.71 6.54
N LEU A 513 10.69 18.97 7.09
CA LEU A 513 10.57 18.70 8.53
C LEU A 513 10.82 17.22 8.80
N VAL A 514 11.45 16.90 9.93
CA VAL A 514 11.60 15.51 10.38
C VAL A 514 11.05 15.36 11.79
N ALA A 515 10.04 14.50 11.93
CA ALA A 515 9.42 14.11 13.17
C ALA A 515 10.05 12.81 13.71
N LYS A 516 10.26 12.74 15.01
CA LYS A 516 10.59 11.56 15.80
C LYS A 516 9.35 11.20 16.63
N ILE A 517 8.81 10.01 16.43
CA ILE A 517 7.56 9.58 17.05
C ILE A 517 7.82 8.34 17.90
N PRO A 518 7.58 8.38 19.23
CA PRO A 518 7.69 7.21 20.09
C PRO A 518 6.80 6.06 19.61
N VAL A 519 7.31 4.82 19.70
CA VAL A 519 6.56 3.62 19.29
C VAL A 519 5.25 3.47 20.08
N ASP A 520 5.25 3.85 21.36
CA ASP A 520 4.07 3.77 22.24
C ASP A 520 2.94 4.69 21.80
N ASN A 521 3.24 5.75 21.04
CA ASN A 521 2.22 6.67 20.52
C ASN A 521 1.59 6.17 19.21
N LEU A 522 2.16 5.13 18.58
CA LEU A 522 1.66 4.59 17.34
C LEU A 522 0.38 3.79 17.57
N SER A 523 -0.66 4.17 16.84
CA SER A 523 -1.94 3.46 16.80
C SER A 523 -1.91 2.31 15.79
N TRP A 524 -0.82 1.55 15.78
CA TRP A 524 -0.64 0.37 14.92
C TRP A 524 -1.10 -0.89 15.63
N SER A 525 -1.64 -1.85 14.87
CA SER A 525 -2.06 -3.16 15.37
C SER A 525 -0.87 -3.97 15.88
N PRO A 526 -1.08 -5.00 16.73
CA PRO A 526 -0.02 -5.92 17.13
C PRO A 526 0.76 -6.50 15.93
N LYS A 527 0.05 -6.92 14.88
CA LYS A 527 0.65 -7.44 13.65
C LYS A 527 1.46 -6.41 12.88
N GLU A 528 0.95 -5.18 12.74
CA GLU A 528 1.69 -4.08 12.12
C GLU A 528 2.99 -3.80 12.90
N LYS A 529 2.96 -3.80 14.23
CA LYS A 529 4.16 -3.63 15.07
C LYS A 529 5.15 -4.79 14.88
N GLU A 530 4.68 -6.03 14.86
CA GLU A 530 5.52 -7.21 14.61
C GLU A 530 6.26 -7.10 13.26
N ILE A 531 5.55 -6.79 12.18
CA ILE A 531 6.09 -6.76 10.82
C ILE A 531 6.97 -5.53 10.57
N TYR A 532 6.48 -4.34 10.93
CA TYR A 532 7.10 -3.09 10.52
C TYR A 532 8.13 -2.57 11.53
N LEU A 533 8.00 -2.88 12.82
CA LEU A 533 8.96 -2.43 13.83
C LEU A 533 9.98 -3.50 14.19
N ASN A 534 9.59 -4.78 14.17
CA ASN A 534 10.43 -5.96 14.44
C ASN A 534 11.53 -5.69 15.49
N ASP A 535 11.12 -5.69 16.75
CA ASP A 535 11.90 -5.37 17.96
C ASP A 535 12.27 -3.89 18.19
N ASN A 536 11.97 -2.96 17.27
CA ASN A 536 12.08 -1.52 17.59
C ASN A 536 10.99 -1.09 18.57
N LYS A 537 11.40 -0.68 19.77
CA LYS A 537 10.52 -0.17 20.84
C LYS A 537 10.71 1.31 21.13
N ASN A 538 11.61 1.98 20.43
CA ASN A 538 12.02 3.34 20.77
C ASN A 538 11.15 4.36 20.02
N HIS A 539 11.42 4.53 18.73
CA HIS A 539 10.76 5.52 17.90
C HIS A 539 10.87 5.20 16.41
N ILE A 540 9.97 5.78 15.64
CA ILE A 540 10.06 5.88 14.18
C ILE A 540 10.43 7.33 13.80
N TYR A 541 10.82 7.53 12.54
CA TYR A 541 10.91 8.86 11.95
C TYR A 541 9.93 9.04 10.80
N VAL A 542 9.40 10.25 10.67
CA VAL A 542 8.56 10.65 9.54
C VAL A 542 9.13 11.95 8.99
N SER A 543 9.41 12.02 7.69
CA SER A 543 9.81 13.28 7.05
C SER A 543 8.70 13.84 6.18
N PHE A 544 8.54 15.16 6.22
CA PHE A 544 7.59 15.95 5.44
C PHE A 544 8.40 16.84 4.51
N LEU A 545 8.24 16.64 3.20
CA LEU A 545 8.98 17.34 2.16
C LEU A 545 8.02 18.22 1.35
N HIS A 546 8.58 19.10 0.50
CA HIS A 546 7.85 19.99 -0.40
C HIS A 546 6.98 21.04 0.31
N LEU A 547 7.38 21.42 1.54
CA LEU A 547 6.71 22.46 2.32
C LEU A 547 7.18 23.88 1.93
N ASP A 548 6.37 24.89 2.25
CA ASP A 548 6.69 26.30 2.03
C ASP A 548 7.63 26.82 3.13
N ALA A 549 8.79 27.34 2.74
CA ALA A 549 9.80 27.81 3.68
C ALA A 549 9.35 29.04 4.48
N GLN A 550 8.67 29.99 3.82
CA GLN A 550 8.30 31.25 4.43
C GLN A 550 7.28 31.02 5.55
N ARG A 551 6.27 30.19 5.32
CA ARG A 551 5.21 29.89 6.28
C ARG A 551 5.63 28.83 7.30
N THR A 552 6.38 27.82 6.89
CA THR A 552 6.77 26.70 7.76
C THR A 552 7.89 27.10 8.72
N LEU A 553 8.99 27.67 8.21
CA LEU A 553 10.15 27.99 9.05
C LEU A 553 9.97 29.31 9.83
N ASN A 554 9.01 30.15 9.47
CA ASN A 554 8.60 31.34 10.25
C ASN A 554 7.22 31.18 10.88
N ASN A 555 6.87 29.97 11.32
CA ASN A 555 5.58 29.71 11.92
C ASN A 555 5.48 30.37 13.31
N ALA A 556 4.79 31.51 13.38
CA ALA A 556 4.61 32.28 14.61
C ALA A 556 3.89 31.50 15.72
N SER A 557 2.95 30.61 15.36
CA SER A 557 2.24 29.78 16.35
C SER A 557 3.16 28.77 17.07
N LEU A 558 4.29 28.41 16.44
CA LEU A 558 5.31 27.53 17.01
C LEU A 558 6.51 28.31 17.57
N GLY A 559 6.47 29.65 17.49
CA GLY A 559 7.60 30.52 17.84
C GLY A 559 8.84 30.29 16.98
N TRP A 560 8.66 29.87 15.72
CA TRP A 560 9.76 29.59 14.81
C TRP A 560 10.09 30.81 13.95
N SER A 561 11.38 31.02 13.73
CA SER A 561 11.94 32.02 12.83
C SER A 561 13.06 31.40 12.02
N ALA A 562 13.03 31.59 10.70
CA ALA A 562 14.03 31.07 9.81
C ALA A 562 15.32 31.88 9.95
N GLU A 563 16.44 31.16 10.05
CA GLU A 563 17.78 31.74 10.07
C GLU A 563 18.64 31.11 8.97
N THR A 564 19.53 31.91 8.38
CA THR A 564 20.53 31.40 7.44
C THR A 564 21.70 30.77 8.20
N ALA A 565 22.06 29.54 7.82
CA ALA A 565 23.22 28.82 8.34
C ALA A 565 24.05 28.22 7.20
N GLN A 566 25.25 27.71 7.50
CA GLN A 566 26.07 27.01 6.52
C GLN A 566 25.57 25.58 6.31
N LEU A 567 25.46 25.13 5.06
CA LEU A 567 25.18 23.76 4.66
C LEU A 567 26.46 23.12 4.10
N GLY A 568 27.15 22.34 4.93
CA GLY A 568 28.52 21.92 4.64
C GLY A 568 29.46 23.14 4.56
N ASP A 569 30.45 23.09 3.66
CA ASP A 569 31.51 24.12 3.62
C ASP A 569 31.25 25.28 2.64
N LYS A 570 30.30 25.16 1.71
CA LYS A 570 30.17 26.09 0.57
C LYS A 570 28.77 26.61 0.29
N ARG A 571 27.73 26.07 0.92
CA ARG A 571 26.34 26.45 0.66
C ARG A 571 25.72 27.05 1.92
N THR A 572 24.63 27.78 1.73
CA THR A 572 23.78 28.22 2.84
C THR A 572 22.45 27.47 2.82
N VAL A 573 21.79 27.44 3.96
CA VAL A 573 20.48 26.82 4.17
C VAL A 573 19.67 27.67 5.12
N LYS A 574 18.36 27.78 4.91
CA LYS A 574 17.46 28.32 5.94
C LYS A 574 17.05 27.21 6.88
N VAL A 575 17.15 27.45 8.18
CA VAL A 575 16.85 26.49 9.25
C VAL A 575 16.09 27.17 10.38
N VAL A 576 15.45 26.39 11.24
CA VAL A 576 15.05 26.87 12.58
C VAL A 576 16.11 26.39 13.56
N LYS A 577 17.10 27.22 13.91
CA LYS A 577 18.26 26.78 14.73
C LYS A 577 17.89 26.25 16.12
N SER A 578 16.74 26.68 16.65
CA SER A 578 16.21 26.23 17.94
C SER A 578 15.60 24.82 17.90
N VAL A 579 15.46 24.23 16.71
CA VAL A 579 14.89 22.89 16.48
C VAL A 579 15.99 21.95 16.01
N THR A 580 16.47 21.09 16.90
CA THR A 580 17.58 20.17 16.61
C THR A 580 17.36 18.82 17.31
N PRO A 581 18.11 17.76 16.97
CA PRO A 581 18.04 16.51 17.72
C PRO A 581 18.43 16.65 19.20
N GLN A 582 19.27 17.65 19.54
CA GLN A 582 19.66 17.94 20.93
C GLN A 582 18.67 18.88 21.64
N ASN A 583 17.88 19.64 20.88
CA ASN A 583 16.82 20.51 21.38
C ASN A 583 15.53 20.27 20.57
N PRO A 584 14.93 19.06 20.68
CA PRO A 584 13.73 18.73 19.94
C PRO A 584 12.54 19.57 20.43
N LYS A 585 11.56 19.82 19.56
CA LYS A 585 10.30 20.49 19.93
C LYS A 585 9.16 19.50 19.95
N LYS A 586 8.49 19.38 21.10
CA LYS A 586 7.37 18.47 21.30
C LYS A 586 6.07 19.06 20.73
N PHE A 587 5.30 18.23 20.07
CA PHE A 587 3.99 18.58 19.53
C PHE A 587 3.01 17.43 19.74
N SER A 588 1.75 17.79 20.00
CA SER A 588 0.65 16.84 20.05
C SER A 588 0.11 16.56 18.65
N LYS A 589 -0.49 15.38 18.47
CA LYS A 589 -1.25 15.00 17.28
C LYS A 589 -2.23 16.10 16.89
N GLY A 590 -2.34 16.38 15.59
CA GLY A 590 -3.23 17.40 15.04
C GLY A 590 -2.68 18.83 15.09
N THR A 591 -1.54 19.09 15.75
CA THR A 591 -0.90 20.41 15.73
C THR A 591 -0.41 20.75 14.33
N VAL A 592 -0.72 21.95 13.81
CA VAL A 592 -0.18 22.43 12.54
C VAL A 592 1.32 22.68 12.66
N ILE A 593 2.12 21.88 11.95
CA ILE A 593 3.60 21.94 12.01
C ILE A 593 4.22 22.62 10.78
N GLY A 594 3.45 22.78 9.70
CA GLY A 594 3.92 23.41 8.48
C GLY A 594 2.82 23.62 7.47
N TYR A 595 3.20 24.09 6.29
CA TYR A 595 2.28 24.42 5.20
C TYR A 595 2.85 23.91 3.89
N LEU A 596 2.00 23.38 3.00
CA LEU A 596 2.46 22.93 1.69
C LEU A 596 3.08 24.08 0.89
N GLY A 597 4.14 23.76 0.15
CA GLY A 597 4.70 24.66 -0.85
C GLY A 597 3.78 24.80 -2.05
N ASN A 598 3.92 25.91 -2.77
CA ASN A 598 3.40 26.09 -4.13
C ASN A 598 4.47 25.71 -5.16
N ASN A 599 4.15 25.80 -6.47
CA ASN A 599 5.09 25.47 -7.53
C ASN A 599 6.46 26.16 -7.40
N ALA A 600 6.50 27.40 -6.90
CA ALA A 600 7.74 28.16 -6.73
C ALA A 600 8.58 27.72 -5.52
N SER A 601 7.98 27.14 -4.48
CA SER A 601 8.63 26.83 -3.19
C SER A 601 8.76 25.34 -2.91
N ASN A 602 8.03 24.49 -3.65
CA ASN A 602 7.93 23.08 -3.36
C ASN A 602 8.84 22.18 -4.20
N GLY A 603 9.63 22.72 -5.13
CA GLY A 603 10.34 21.87 -6.08
C GLY A 603 10.09 22.13 -7.55
N GLY A 604 9.10 22.96 -7.90
CA GLY A 604 8.64 23.11 -9.28
C GLY A 604 7.53 22.14 -9.69
N TRP A 605 6.94 21.41 -8.74
CA TRP A 605 5.84 20.46 -9.01
C TRP A 605 4.49 21.03 -8.54
N MET A 606 3.37 20.32 -8.71
CA MET A 606 2.10 20.71 -8.08
C MET A 606 2.21 20.64 -6.55
N SER A 607 1.41 21.41 -5.82
CA SER A 607 1.46 21.40 -4.35
C SER A 607 1.10 20.02 -3.77
N HIS A 608 2.00 19.48 -2.97
CA HIS A 608 1.85 18.20 -2.30
C HIS A 608 2.80 18.12 -1.10
N ALA A 609 2.47 17.31 -0.12
CA ALA A 609 3.43 16.83 0.86
C ALA A 609 3.96 15.48 0.40
N HIS A 610 5.29 15.34 0.33
CA HIS A 610 5.91 14.03 0.19
C HIS A 610 6.29 13.51 1.57
N ILE A 611 5.81 12.31 1.92
CA ILE A 611 6.03 11.71 3.23
C ILE A 611 6.89 10.47 3.10
N ASN A 612 8.03 10.44 3.81
CA ASN A 612 8.76 9.19 4.04
C ASN A 612 8.49 8.68 5.45
N LEU A 613 8.26 7.37 5.57
CA LEU A 613 8.14 6.68 6.85
C LEU A 613 9.35 5.77 7.05
N TYR A 614 10.11 6.04 8.10
CA TYR A 614 11.28 5.27 8.51
C TYR A 614 10.97 4.53 9.81
N THR A 615 10.79 3.22 9.70
CA THR A 615 10.48 2.37 10.87
C THR A 615 11.63 2.26 11.86
N ASN A 616 12.86 2.58 11.42
CA ASN A 616 14.09 2.45 12.19
C ASN A 616 14.28 1.05 12.81
N ARG A 617 13.71 0.02 12.18
CA ARG A 617 13.80 -1.36 12.68
C ARG A 617 15.24 -1.89 12.61
N PRO A 618 15.75 -2.53 13.68
CA PRO A 618 17.09 -3.11 13.67
C PRO A 618 17.19 -4.32 12.72
N SER A 619 16.07 -5.02 12.52
CA SER A 619 16.00 -6.20 11.66
C SER A 619 14.72 -6.19 10.82
N TYR A 620 14.79 -6.74 9.61
CA TYR A 620 13.64 -7.09 8.79
C TYR A 620 13.13 -8.49 9.17
N LEU A 621 11.82 -8.62 9.40
CA LEU A 621 11.14 -9.89 9.58
C LEU A 621 10.74 -10.45 8.22
N SER A 622 11.28 -11.60 7.82
CA SER A 622 10.92 -12.25 6.55
C SER A 622 9.53 -12.89 6.61
N GLU A 623 8.98 -13.29 5.46
CA GLU A 623 7.74 -14.08 5.40
C GLU A 623 7.86 -15.44 6.13
N ASN A 624 9.09 -15.91 6.33
CA ASN A 624 9.42 -17.09 7.13
C ASN A 624 9.54 -16.80 8.64
N TYR A 625 9.31 -15.55 9.04
CA TYR A 625 9.44 -15.03 10.40
C TYR A 625 10.86 -15.17 10.97
N PHE A 626 11.88 -15.18 10.13
CA PHE A 626 13.27 -15.02 10.56
C PHE A 626 13.64 -13.54 10.54
N SER A 627 14.38 -13.10 11.55
CA SER A 627 14.90 -11.74 11.63
C SER A 627 16.27 -11.65 10.95
N SER A 628 16.39 -10.74 9.99
CA SER A 628 17.64 -10.43 9.28
C SER A 628 18.01 -8.97 9.49
N LYS A 629 19.29 -8.66 9.78
CA LYS A 629 19.70 -7.30 10.11
C LYS A 629 19.42 -6.31 8.97
N THR A 630 18.87 -5.16 9.31
CA THR A 630 18.84 -3.99 8.42
C THR A 630 20.28 -3.51 8.25
N THR A 631 20.71 -3.21 7.01
CA THR A 631 22.13 -2.95 6.72
C THR A 631 22.45 -1.48 6.45
N ARG A 632 21.44 -0.65 6.09
CA ARG A 632 21.64 0.73 5.64
C ARG A 632 20.47 1.65 6.01
N THR A 633 20.21 1.82 7.29
CA THR A 633 19.14 2.70 7.77
C THR A 633 19.40 4.16 7.33
N PRO A 634 18.47 4.84 6.63
CA PRO A 634 18.66 6.21 6.14
C PRO A 634 18.76 7.28 7.23
N LEU A 635 18.17 7.00 8.39
CA LEU A 635 18.14 7.86 9.57
C LEU A 635 18.62 7.09 10.81
N ASP A 636 19.91 6.74 10.82
CA ASP A 636 20.57 6.24 12.03
C ASP A 636 20.95 7.38 12.99
N ASP A 637 21.31 7.05 14.23
CA ASP A 637 21.65 8.05 15.25
C ASP A 637 22.81 8.94 14.83
N LYS A 638 23.80 8.41 14.10
CA LYS A 638 24.93 9.16 13.58
C LYS A 638 24.48 10.22 12.57
N ARG A 639 23.61 9.84 11.63
CA ARG A 639 23.04 10.74 10.62
C ARG A 639 22.17 11.80 11.27
N VAL A 640 21.34 11.42 12.24
CA VAL A 640 20.51 12.35 13.00
C VAL A 640 21.39 13.36 13.75
N GLN A 641 22.38 12.90 14.52
CA GLN A 641 23.31 13.78 15.24
C GLN A 641 24.14 14.66 14.29
N SER A 642 24.42 14.20 13.07
CA SER A 642 25.17 14.98 12.07
C SER A 642 24.42 16.22 11.57
N TYR A 643 23.11 16.34 11.78
CA TYR A 643 22.34 17.55 11.46
C TYR A 643 23.00 18.81 12.03
N THR A 644 23.59 18.67 13.21
CA THR A 644 24.08 19.74 14.08
C THR A 644 25.43 19.46 14.71
N ALA A 645 26.16 18.44 14.24
CA ALA A 645 27.44 18.00 14.82
C ALA A 645 28.51 19.11 14.93
N SER A 646 28.29 20.27 14.31
CA SER A 646 29.13 21.45 14.41
C SER A 646 28.32 22.74 14.64
N ILE A 647 27.29 22.73 15.50
CA ILE A 647 26.59 23.99 15.90
C ILE A 647 27.59 25.02 16.43
N SER A 648 28.64 24.61 17.13
CA SER A 648 29.72 25.49 17.58
C SER A 648 30.39 26.27 16.44
N ASN A 649 30.34 25.76 15.20
CA ASN A 649 30.83 26.41 13.99
C ASN A 649 29.71 26.90 13.05
N GLY A 650 28.43 26.84 13.47
CA GLY A 650 27.27 27.27 12.67
C GLY A 650 26.97 26.41 11.43
N LYS A 651 27.50 25.17 11.36
CA LYS A 651 27.33 24.28 10.21
C LYS A 651 26.23 23.24 10.45
N PHE A 652 25.34 23.14 9.46
CA PHE A 652 24.26 22.18 9.39
C PHE A 652 24.50 21.17 8.26
N SER A 653 23.87 20.01 8.37
CA SER A 653 23.78 19.02 7.29
C SER A 653 22.33 18.65 7.01
N THR A 654 22.08 17.92 5.92
CA THR A 654 20.76 17.33 5.68
C THR A 654 20.62 16.01 6.43
N ILE A 655 19.39 15.64 6.79
CA ILE A 655 19.11 14.31 7.36
C ILE A 655 18.12 13.54 6.50
N GLY A 656 18.29 12.22 6.46
CA GLY A 656 17.45 11.32 5.69
C GLY A 656 17.72 11.36 4.18
N ASN A 657 16.86 10.69 3.43
CA ASN A 657 16.84 10.69 1.97
C ASN A 657 15.77 11.66 1.45
N ILE A 658 16.01 12.22 0.28
CA ILE A 658 15.20 13.23 -0.41
C ILE A 658 14.13 12.53 -1.27
N GLY A 659 13.33 11.67 -0.65
CA GLY A 659 12.14 11.06 -1.24
C GLY A 659 12.29 10.04 -2.39
N VAL A 660 13.50 9.85 -2.91
CA VAL A 660 13.76 8.86 -3.97
C VAL A 660 15.06 8.09 -3.76
N GLU A 661 15.11 6.86 -4.25
CA GLU A 661 16.34 6.07 -4.42
C GLU A 661 16.68 5.99 -5.91
N GLN A 662 17.93 6.26 -6.28
CA GLN A 662 18.35 6.31 -7.68
C GLN A 662 19.30 5.16 -8.04
N LYS A 663 19.20 4.67 -9.29
CA LYS A 663 20.22 3.83 -9.93
C LYS A 663 20.84 4.50 -11.16
N ILE A 664 22.05 4.06 -11.50
CA ILE A 664 22.75 4.49 -12.70
C ILE A 664 22.24 3.67 -13.88
N VAL A 665 21.98 4.34 -15.01
CA VAL A 665 21.53 3.70 -16.24
C VAL A 665 22.74 3.06 -16.93
N GLY A 666 22.66 1.75 -17.17
CA GLY A 666 23.66 0.99 -17.90
C GLY A 666 23.40 0.94 -19.41
N GLN A 667 24.37 0.40 -20.17
CA GLN A 667 24.20 0.08 -21.59
C GLN A 667 23.36 -1.19 -21.77
N VAL A 668 22.74 -1.33 -22.96
CA VAL A 668 22.05 -2.56 -23.36
C VAL A 668 22.93 -3.33 -24.33
N TYR A 669 23.22 -4.58 -24.01
CA TYR A 669 23.95 -5.51 -24.87
C TYR A 669 23.02 -6.59 -25.43
N LYS A 670 23.44 -7.22 -26.53
CA LYS A 670 22.85 -8.48 -26.96
C LYS A 670 23.11 -9.53 -25.88
N VAL A 671 22.13 -10.39 -25.65
CA VAL A 671 22.23 -11.48 -24.67
C VAL A 671 21.87 -12.81 -25.34
N ASP A 672 22.40 -13.90 -24.80
CA ASP A 672 21.90 -15.23 -25.10
C ASP A 672 20.48 -15.40 -24.52
N PRO A 673 19.46 -15.67 -25.34
CA PRO A 673 18.09 -15.88 -24.86
C PRO A 673 17.93 -17.02 -23.84
N LYS A 674 18.80 -18.05 -23.85
CA LYS A 674 18.70 -19.22 -22.96
C LYS A 674 19.29 -19.00 -21.56
N THR A 675 20.32 -18.17 -21.46
CA THR A 675 21.12 -17.98 -20.23
C THR A 675 21.11 -16.54 -19.72
N GLY A 676 20.74 -15.60 -20.59
CA GLY A 676 20.77 -14.15 -20.36
C GLY A 676 22.19 -13.57 -20.34
N VAL A 677 23.22 -14.35 -20.66
CA VAL A 677 24.62 -13.91 -20.65
C VAL A 677 24.85 -12.87 -21.75
N GLU A 678 25.50 -11.77 -21.38
CA GLU A 678 25.76 -10.64 -22.27
C GLU A 678 26.93 -10.87 -23.24
N ASP A 679 26.73 -10.51 -24.50
CA ASP A 679 27.79 -10.29 -25.47
C ASP A 679 28.24 -8.82 -25.42
N LYS A 680 29.25 -8.55 -24.61
CA LYS A 680 29.80 -7.20 -24.40
C LYS A 680 30.35 -6.54 -25.67
N LYS A 681 30.59 -7.31 -26.74
CA LYS A 681 31.05 -6.77 -28.03
C LYS A 681 29.89 -6.25 -28.86
N MET A 682 28.66 -6.72 -28.61
CA MET A 682 27.45 -6.36 -29.35
C MET A 682 26.54 -5.44 -28.52
N LYS A 683 26.88 -4.15 -28.48
CA LYS A 683 25.99 -3.11 -27.93
C LYS A 683 24.76 -2.91 -28.83
N LEU A 684 23.59 -2.77 -28.23
CA LEU A 684 22.33 -2.48 -28.93
C LEU A 684 21.97 -1.01 -28.75
N SER A 685 21.34 -0.42 -29.77
CA SER A 685 20.82 0.95 -29.70
C SER A 685 19.44 0.99 -29.01
N GLU A 686 19.35 0.41 -27.82
CA GLU A 686 18.13 0.32 -27.03
C GLU A 686 18.29 1.06 -25.69
N ILE A 687 17.16 1.47 -25.12
CA ILE A 687 17.10 2.10 -23.79
C ILE A 687 16.66 1.02 -22.78
N PRO A 688 17.29 0.92 -21.59
CA PRO A 688 16.81 0.04 -20.54
C PRO A 688 15.38 0.43 -20.11
N LEU A 689 14.49 -0.55 -20.03
CA LEU A 689 13.10 -0.36 -19.57
C LEU A 689 12.99 -0.34 -18.04
N TYR A 690 13.95 -0.96 -17.35
CA TYR A 690 14.04 -1.08 -15.90
C TYR A 690 15.51 -1.28 -15.49
N LEU A 691 15.80 -1.12 -14.20
CA LEU A 691 17.17 -1.20 -13.66
C LEU A 691 17.28 -2.20 -12.52
N ASN A 692 18.35 -2.99 -12.52
CA ASN A 692 18.64 -3.94 -11.44
C ASN A 692 18.85 -3.24 -10.08
N GLY A 693 18.24 -3.82 -9.04
CA GLY A 693 18.34 -3.35 -7.65
C GLY A 693 17.55 -2.08 -7.35
N LEU A 694 16.58 -1.72 -8.19
CA LEU A 694 15.64 -0.61 -7.99
C LEU A 694 14.26 -1.14 -7.56
N SER A 695 14.20 -2.10 -6.63
CA SER A 695 12.94 -2.68 -6.13
C SER A 695 12.59 -2.14 -4.75
N MET A 696 11.33 -1.79 -4.51
CA MET A 696 10.87 -1.29 -3.20
C MET A 696 11.11 -2.30 -2.10
N LEU A 697 10.79 -3.58 -2.35
CA LEU A 697 10.96 -4.66 -1.37
C LEU A 697 12.42 -4.77 -0.87
N GLY A 698 13.38 -4.56 -1.77
CA GLY A 698 14.80 -4.51 -1.41
C GLY A 698 15.15 -3.33 -0.49
N PHE A 699 14.55 -2.16 -0.73
CA PHE A 699 14.74 -0.98 0.11
C PHE A 699 14.03 -1.11 1.47
N GLU A 700 12.81 -1.64 1.52
CA GLU A 700 12.13 -1.94 2.78
C GLU A 700 12.97 -2.89 3.64
N LYS A 701 13.45 -4.01 3.08
CA LYS A 701 14.30 -4.98 3.79
C LYS A 701 15.60 -4.36 4.30
N THR A 702 16.33 -3.65 3.44
CA THR A 702 17.71 -3.24 3.76
C THR A 702 17.82 -1.89 4.45
N LYS A 703 16.79 -1.04 4.33
CA LYS A 703 16.79 0.35 4.80
C LYS A 703 15.66 0.66 5.79
N GLY A 704 14.64 -0.18 5.92
CA GLY A 704 13.55 0.02 6.88
C GLY A 704 12.53 1.10 6.50
N TYR A 705 12.37 1.38 5.20
CA TYR A 705 11.23 2.15 4.70
C TYR A 705 9.93 1.37 4.90
N ALA A 706 8.81 2.09 5.00
CA ALA A 706 7.47 1.53 4.98
C ALA A 706 6.49 2.50 4.30
N ASN A 707 5.34 1.97 3.87
CA ASN A 707 4.29 2.77 3.23
C ASN A 707 3.66 3.75 4.24
N PRO A 708 3.67 5.08 3.98
CA PRO A 708 3.03 6.06 4.86
C PRO A 708 1.53 5.84 5.10
N ASN A 709 0.84 5.11 4.23
CA ASN A 709 -0.57 4.77 4.42
C ASN A 709 -0.82 3.80 5.60
N LEU A 710 0.22 3.24 6.23
CA LEU A 710 0.10 2.62 7.57
C LEU A 710 -0.41 3.61 8.63
N MET A 711 -0.17 4.91 8.44
CA MET A 711 -0.62 5.96 9.35
C MET A 711 -1.90 6.64 8.84
N TYR A 712 -1.89 7.09 7.58
CA TYR A 712 -2.93 7.98 7.05
C TYR A 712 -4.14 7.26 6.45
N LYS A 713 -3.95 6.01 6.01
CA LYS A 713 -5.00 5.14 5.44
C LYS A 713 -5.85 5.80 4.34
N LEU A 714 -5.25 6.67 3.52
CA LEU A 714 -5.92 7.34 2.40
C LEU A 714 -5.90 6.48 1.13
N ARG A 715 -4.96 5.53 1.04
CA ARG A 715 -4.84 4.58 -0.06
C ARG A 715 -4.58 3.16 0.44
N ASP A 716 -5.26 2.23 -0.19
CA ASP A 716 -5.05 0.78 -0.15
C ASP A 716 -5.08 0.22 -1.59
N ASP A 717 -4.98 -1.10 -1.73
CA ASP A 717 -4.97 -1.77 -3.05
C ASP A 717 -6.33 -1.75 -3.78
N ARG A 718 -7.40 -1.28 -3.11
CA ARG A 718 -8.76 -1.17 -3.67
C ARG A 718 -9.08 0.25 -4.09
N THR A 719 -8.23 1.21 -3.70
CA THR A 719 -8.48 2.64 -3.86
C THR A 719 -8.61 2.99 -5.34
N VAL A 720 -9.72 3.66 -5.66
CA VAL A 720 -10.03 4.12 -7.02
C VAL A 720 -8.91 5.04 -7.49
N SER A 721 -8.46 4.85 -8.73
CA SER A 721 -7.30 5.50 -9.31
C SER A 721 -7.64 6.18 -10.62
N PHE A 722 -6.83 7.17 -11.02
CA PHE A 722 -6.85 7.74 -12.37
C PHE A 722 -5.42 7.88 -12.90
N SER A 723 -5.27 7.88 -14.23
CA SER A 723 -3.98 8.09 -14.88
C SER A 723 -3.78 9.57 -15.14
N VAL A 724 -2.74 10.15 -14.53
CA VAL A 724 -2.38 11.55 -14.77
C VAL A 724 -2.07 11.78 -16.24
N LYS A 725 -1.46 10.80 -16.91
CA LYS A 725 -1.18 10.85 -18.35
C LYS A 725 -2.45 10.93 -19.19
N GLU A 726 -3.42 10.06 -18.91
CA GLU A 726 -4.67 9.98 -19.68
C GLU A 726 -5.54 11.22 -19.48
N VAL A 727 -5.67 11.69 -18.23
CA VAL A 727 -6.45 12.89 -17.89
C VAL A 727 -5.91 14.14 -18.58
N ASN A 728 -4.57 14.27 -18.67
CA ASN A 728 -3.93 15.41 -19.33
C ASN A 728 -3.69 15.19 -20.84
N LYS A 729 -4.17 14.09 -21.43
CA LYS A 729 -4.04 13.74 -22.86
C LYS A 729 -2.59 13.77 -23.37
N LEU A 730 -1.68 13.19 -22.58
CA LEU A 730 -0.22 13.20 -22.79
C LEU A 730 0.33 11.99 -23.55
#